data_AF-A0A672GK74-F1
#
_entry.id   AF-A0A672GK74-F1
#
_cell.length_a   1.000
_cell.length_b   1.000
_cell.length_c   1.000
_cell.angle_alpha   90.00
_cell.angle_beta   90.00
_cell.angle_gamma   90.00
#
_symmetry.space_group_name_H-M   'P 1'
#
loop_
_entity.id
_entity.type
_entity.pdbx_description
1 polymer ?
#
loop_
_entity_poly.entity_id
_entity_poly.type
_entity_poly.pdbx_seq_one_letter_code
_entity_poly.pdbx_strand_id
1 'polypeptide(L)'
;LIVNLKQVPEAALSLHTKLKPSSNSISLISWSSRGFRFRYGCEGPSHGGLPGASSEKNRKTYPTVKICNYQGQARMVVQLVTVTPHPQLHAHSLVGKQCDKGICIADLQSKDATISFPNLGILHVTKKNVAKTLEERMVEAFRMGYNCGVSIHPEIDTQQGEVRVPRELNHQRSVISSAASLQAKDMDLSVVRLMFTAFLPDSDGGFSRRLEPVVSEPIYDSKAPNASNLKIVRMDRTAGCVTGGEEVYLLCDKVQKDDIQVRFYEEDDSGLIWEALGDFSPTDVHRQFAIVFKTPKYRDQNLQKPTGVFVQLKRKSDNETSEPKPFTYHPQIIDKEEVQRKRQKTLPNFQDFSGHGGGLYRGGGGGSATGGGGGGGGGGVGGTFRETLKLQRLSALRLSSAADGFDSSCRILPGLLYLCQQEALKSLTQVVSALNDHLNSISQTPLHLAVITQQKEAAAALLLAGADHTLTDRHGNTALHLASQQEGGEMVEFLLRHEQMREQLERTNTAGLCAIHLAVLANQLAALRELLEGGANVEAQDRSCGRTALHLATEMDNVSLAGCLLLEGNAQVDCCTFNGSTPLHIAAGRGSVKLTALLMAAGADPRRENCEPLFFREDEEQLEEQEDEGYIPGSTPVSMAATAEVLDLLNGKDYEPKTPHRAFVPPQGDLMSLDVEVKQAMCCSLESEGFWEGLAHSLGLGILNTAFRLSPSPAKTLLDSYEVSGGTISDLLAALRSMGKSEALSVLEEALCHSHNTQTSGELRAAQVQDLKVDAGNESGVCDSGVELSTA
;
A
#
# COMPACT_ATOMS: atom_id res chain seq x y z
N LEU A 1 55.01 20.47 -15.52
CA LEU A 1 54.19 21.17 -16.52
C LEU A 1 52.98 20.30 -16.82
N ILE A 2 51.94 20.45 -16.01
CA ILE A 2 50.63 19.84 -16.16
C ILE A 2 49.79 20.89 -16.89
N VAL A 3 49.22 20.57 -18.06
CA VAL A 3 48.15 21.38 -18.65
C VAL A 3 47.07 20.46 -19.23
N ASN A 4 45.86 20.72 -18.75
CA ASN A 4 44.56 20.23 -19.16
C ASN A 4 44.31 20.29 -20.67
N LEU A 5 43.68 19.25 -21.21
CA LEU A 5 42.77 19.37 -22.36
C LEU A 5 41.48 18.61 -22.04
N LYS A 6 40.56 19.30 -21.37
CA LYS A 6 39.12 19.07 -21.45
C LYS A 6 38.59 19.73 -22.73
N GLN A 7 37.48 19.19 -23.24
CA GLN A 7 36.63 19.68 -24.35
C GLN A 7 37.09 19.35 -25.78
N VAL A 8 36.55 18.23 -26.29
CA VAL A 8 36.15 18.09 -27.69
C VAL A 8 34.69 17.63 -27.67
N PRO A 9 33.76 18.32 -28.37
CA PRO A 9 32.34 18.01 -28.32
C PRO A 9 32.01 16.72 -29.08
N GLU A 10 31.00 16.03 -28.55
CA GLU A 10 30.40 14.76 -28.93
C GLU A 10 29.59 14.86 -30.25
N ALA A 11 30.17 15.47 -31.29
CA ALA A 11 29.53 15.72 -32.58
C ALA A 11 30.22 14.99 -33.76
N ALA A 12 30.99 13.92 -33.47
CA ALA A 12 31.81 13.22 -34.46
C ALA A 12 31.45 11.73 -34.67
N LEU A 13 30.19 11.35 -34.48
CA LEU A 13 29.68 10.01 -34.85
C LEU A 13 28.46 10.01 -35.79
N SER A 14 28.08 11.17 -36.34
CA SER A 14 26.98 11.30 -37.33
C SER A 14 27.47 11.73 -38.72
N LEU A 15 28.56 11.13 -39.18
CA LEU A 15 28.99 11.23 -40.58
C LEU A 15 29.37 9.85 -41.10
N HIS A 16 28.39 8.94 -41.15
CA HIS A 16 28.40 7.93 -42.20
C HIS A 16 28.13 8.66 -43.52
N THR A 17 29.23 9.00 -44.17
CA THR A 17 29.30 9.38 -45.57
C THR A 17 28.36 8.49 -46.40
N LYS A 18 27.42 9.14 -47.09
CA LYS A 18 26.59 8.55 -48.15
C LYS A 18 27.48 8.06 -49.31
N LEU A 19 28.21 6.97 -49.11
CA LEU A 19 28.61 6.10 -50.21
C LEU A 19 27.44 5.15 -50.43
N LYS A 20 26.66 5.35 -51.51
CA LYS A 20 25.68 4.35 -51.95
C LYS A 20 26.45 3.04 -52.18
N PRO A 21 26.18 1.96 -51.44
CA PRO A 21 26.73 0.66 -51.79
C PRO A 21 26.20 0.32 -53.19
N SER A 22 27.08 -0.07 -54.10
CA SER A 22 26.68 -0.66 -55.40
C SER A 22 26.17 -2.09 -55.26
N SER A 23 26.18 -2.65 -54.05
CA SER A 23 25.75 -3.99 -53.66
C SER A 23 24.40 -3.96 -52.92
N ASN A 24 23.69 -5.10 -52.93
CA ASN A 24 22.46 -5.29 -52.17
C ASN A 24 22.75 -5.20 -50.66
N SER A 25 22.00 -4.39 -49.92
CA SER A 25 22.22 -4.18 -48.48
C SER A 25 20.90 -4.07 -47.72
N ILE A 26 20.95 -4.23 -46.40
CA ILE A 26 19.78 -4.09 -45.52
C ILE A 26 19.84 -2.71 -44.87
N SER A 27 18.73 -1.97 -44.91
CA SER A 27 18.54 -0.70 -44.21
C SER A 27 17.42 -0.83 -43.19
N LEU A 28 17.71 -0.34 -42.00
CA LEU A 28 16.84 -0.38 -40.85
C LEU A 28 16.02 0.92 -40.80
N ILE A 29 14.68 0.82 -40.75
CA ILE A 29 13.80 2.00 -40.89
C ILE A 29 13.29 2.50 -39.52
N SER A 30 12.67 1.64 -38.71
CA SER A 30 12.05 2.08 -37.45
C SER A 30 11.75 0.93 -36.49
N TRP A 31 12.08 1.05 -35.20
CA TRP A 31 11.67 0.16 -34.09
C TRP A 31 11.75 0.90 -32.74
N SER A 32 10.93 0.52 -31.77
CA SER A 32 11.00 1.09 -30.41
C SER A 32 12.10 0.41 -29.59
N SER A 33 12.91 1.20 -28.88
CA SER A 33 13.96 0.70 -27.98
C SER A 33 13.47 0.46 -26.54
N ARG A 34 12.38 1.11 -26.11
CA ARG A 34 11.91 1.09 -24.70
C ARG A 34 10.40 1.00 -24.58
N GLY A 35 9.92 0.73 -23.36
CA GLY A 35 8.49 0.61 -23.03
C GLY A 35 7.85 -0.72 -23.44
N PHE A 36 8.59 -1.63 -24.10
CA PHE A 36 8.13 -2.98 -24.40
C PHE A 36 8.42 -3.93 -23.23
N ARG A 37 7.50 -4.85 -22.94
CA ARG A 37 7.64 -5.82 -21.82
C ARG A 37 7.98 -7.20 -22.37
N PHE A 38 9.05 -7.81 -21.87
CA PHE A 38 9.34 -9.21 -22.15
C PHE A 38 8.43 -10.10 -21.29
N ARG A 39 8.03 -11.25 -21.82
CA ARG A 39 6.97 -12.09 -21.24
C ARG A 39 7.45 -13.48 -20.92
N TYR A 40 7.17 -13.99 -19.73
CA TYR A 40 7.44 -15.40 -19.42
C TYR A 40 6.44 -16.32 -20.14
N GLY A 41 6.83 -17.57 -20.38
CA GLY A 41 5.96 -18.55 -21.03
C GLY A 41 4.64 -18.81 -20.30
N CYS A 42 4.61 -18.62 -18.98
CA CYS A 42 3.38 -18.72 -18.18
C CYS A 42 2.43 -17.53 -18.32
N GLU A 43 2.84 -16.41 -18.94
CA GLU A 43 1.98 -15.23 -19.14
C GLU A 43 1.10 -15.33 -20.40
N GLY A 44 1.29 -16.36 -21.22
CA GLY A 44 0.53 -16.54 -22.47
C GLY A 44 0.96 -15.62 -23.64
N PRO A 45 0.47 -15.88 -24.86
CA PRO A 45 0.95 -15.25 -26.10
C PRO A 45 0.30 -13.91 -26.48
N SER A 46 -0.77 -13.48 -25.81
CA SER A 46 -1.72 -12.45 -26.28
C SER A 46 -1.37 -10.99 -25.90
N HIS A 47 -0.15 -10.69 -25.47
CA HIS A 47 0.20 -9.40 -24.85
C HIS A 47 0.67 -8.26 -25.78
N GLY A 48 0.37 -8.34 -27.08
CA GLY A 48 0.71 -7.30 -28.06
C GLY A 48 2.15 -7.36 -28.59
N GLY A 49 2.36 -6.93 -29.83
CA GLY A 49 3.67 -6.98 -30.50
C GLY A 49 4.57 -5.77 -30.21
N LEU A 50 5.87 -5.96 -30.45
CA LEU A 50 6.90 -4.95 -30.38
C LEU A 50 6.55 -3.76 -31.30
N PRO A 51 6.41 -2.53 -30.77
CA PRO A 51 6.04 -1.38 -31.57
C PRO A 51 7.23 -0.79 -32.35
N GLY A 52 6.92 -0.06 -33.42
CA GLY A 52 7.84 0.78 -34.17
C GLY A 52 8.25 2.04 -33.40
N ALA A 53 9.38 2.67 -33.77
CA ALA A 53 9.90 3.88 -33.13
C ALA A 53 8.88 5.04 -33.11
N SER A 54 8.07 5.12 -34.18
CA SER A 54 7.08 6.17 -34.42
C SER A 54 5.65 5.72 -34.10
N SER A 55 5.49 4.69 -33.26
CA SER A 55 4.18 4.14 -32.94
C SER A 55 3.47 5.03 -31.92
N GLU A 56 2.28 5.50 -32.27
CA GLU A 56 1.43 6.33 -31.40
C GLU A 56 0.12 5.59 -31.07
N LYS A 57 -0.63 6.06 -30.06
CA LYS A 57 -1.90 5.43 -29.62
C LYS A 57 -2.89 5.23 -30.77
N ASN A 58 -2.96 6.18 -31.70
CA ASN A 58 -3.90 6.16 -32.82
C ASN A 58 -3.31 5.60 -34.13
N ARG A 59 -1.98 5.40 -34.20
CA ARG A 59 -1.27 4.93 -35.39
C ARG A 59 -0.15 3.99 -35.00
N LYS A 60 -0.45 2.69 -34.98
CA LYS A 60 0.53 1.65 -34.67
C LYS A 60 1.50 1.46 -35.84
N THR A 61 2.78 1.63 -35.57
CA THR A 61 3.86 1.25 -36.50
C THR A 61 4.59 0.04 -35.94
N TYR A 62 5.31 -0.68 -36.79
CA TYR A 62 6.00 -1.93 -36.44
C TYR A 62 7.46 -1.88 -36.89
N PRO A 63 8.33 -2.73 -36.31
CA PRO A 63 9.68 -2.94 -36.80
C PRO A 63 9.69 -3.16 -38.32
N THR A 64 10.35 -2.27 -39.05
CA THR A 64 10.34 -2.27 -40.51
C THR A 64 11.76 -2.21 -41.06
N VAL A 65 12.03 -3.06 -42.04
CA VAL A 65 13.33 -3.25 -42.68
C VAL A 65 13.19 -3.12 -44.19
N LYS A 66 14.17 -2.52 -44.84
CA LYS A 66 14.20 -2.36 -46.30
C LYS A 66 15.46 -2.94 -46.89
N ILE A 67 15.29 -3.78 -47.91
CA ILE A 67 16.39 -4.27 -48.73
C ILE A 67 16.69 -3.22 -49.80
N CYS A 68 17.86 -2.61 -49.73
CA CYS A 68 18.33 -1.64 -50.69
C CYS A 68 18.93 -2.32 -51.92
N ASN A 69 18.75 -1.70 -53.09
CA ASN A 69 19.30 -2.12 -54.38
C ASN A 69 18.84 -3.50 -54.88
N TYR A 70 17.80 -4.08 -54.27
CA TYR A 70 17.22 -5.36 -54.69
C TYR A 70 15.70 -5.22 -54.87
N GLN A 71 15.19 -5.78 -55.97
CA GLN A 71 13.76 -5.90 -56.25
C GLN A 71 13.49 -7.32 -56.70
N GLY A 72 12.77 -8.09 -55.87
CA GLY A 72 12.54 -9.52 -56.09
C GLY A 72 12.13 -10.22 -54.80
N GLN A 73 11.95 -11.54 -54.89
CA GLN A 73 11.63 -12.36 -53.72
C GLN A 73 12.83 -12.42 -52.77
N ALA A 74 12.60 -12.37 -51.46
CA ALA A 74 13.66 -12.52 -50.47
C ALA A 74 13.10 -13.14 -49.19
N ARG A 75 13.92 -13.90 -48.46
CA ARG A 75 13.59 -14.42 -47.13
C ARG A 75 14.35 -13.64 -46.08
N MET A 76 13.64 -13.08 -45.12
CA MET A 76 14.24 -12.37 -43.98
C MET A 76 14.16 -13.25 -42.74
N VAL A 77 15.30 -13.43 -42.08
CA VAL A 77 15.43 -14.15 -40.81
C VAL A 77 15.79 -13.14 -39.72
N VAL A 78 15.04 -13.16 -38.62
CA VAL A 78 15.25 -12.29 -37.47
C VAL A 78 15.59 -13.13 -36.24
N GLN A 79 16.68 -12.78 -35.57
CA GLN A 79 17.16 -13.46 -34.37
C GLN A 79 17.43 -12.46 -33.25
N LEU A 80 17.35 -12.93 -32.00
CA LEU A 80 17.74 -12.14 -30.83
C LEU A 80 19.22 -12.35 -30.53
N VAL A 81 19.94 -11.25 -30.36
CA VAL A 81 21.38 -11.22 -30.06
C VAL A 81 21.67 -10.31 -28.86
N THR A 82 22.86 -10.48 -28.27
CA THR A 82 23.36 -9.68 -27.16
C THR A 82 23.81 -8.27 -27.58
N VAL A 83 23.99 -7.38 -26.59
CA VAL A 83 24.47 -6.00 -26.79
C VAL A 83 26.00 -5.90 -26.80
N THR A 84 26.71 -7.03 -26.73
CA THR A 84 28.17 -7.08 -26.67
C THR A 84 28.83 -6.63 -27.99
N PRO A 85 30.11 -6.17 -27.96
CA PRO A 85 30.85 -5.75 -29.15
C PRO A 85 30.91 -6.82 -30.25
N HIS A 86 30.94 -8.09 -29.84
CA HIS A 86 30.73 -9.25 -30.71
C HIS A 86 29.33 -9.81 -30.41
N PRO A 87 28.36 -9.69 -31.33
CA PRO A 87 27.00 -10.20 -31.10
C PRO A 87 27.02 -11.70 -30.85
N GLN A 88 26.40 -12.14 -29.76
CA GLN A 88 26.18 -13.54 -29.42
C GLN A 88 24.68 -13.83 -29.47
N LEU A 89 24.28 -15.10 -29.61
CA LEU A 89 22.86 -15.46 -29.56
C LEU A 89 22.28 -15.17 -28.17
N HIS A 90 21.10 -14.56 -28.13
CA HIS A 90 20.40 -14.33 -26.87
C HIS A 90 19.58 -15.57 -26.47
N ALA A 91 19.47 -15.83 -25.17
CA ALA A 91 18.68 -16.95 -24.65
C ALA A 91 17.16 -16.74 -24.81
N HIS A 92 16.69 -15.50 -24.85
CA HIS A 92 15.29 -15.17 -25.15
C HIS A 92 14.89 -15.57 -26.56
N SER A 93 13.60 -15.76 -26.77
CA SER A 93 13.04 -16.25 -28.04
C SER A 93 12.06 -15.25 -28.64
N LEU A 94 12.09 -15.08 -29.97
CA LEU A 94 11.03 -14.35 -30.67
C LEU A 94 9.79 -15.23 -30.77
N VAL A 95 8.63 -14.66 -30.47
CA VAL A 95 7.33 -15.30 -30.59
C VAL A 95 6.41 -14.45 -31.45
N GLY A 96 5.44 -15.05 -32.11
CA GLY A 96 4.57 -14.35 -33.06
C GLY A 96 4.13 -15.26 -34.21
N LYS A 97 3.26 -14.74 -35.09
CA LYS A 97 2.65 -15.52 -36.18
C LYS A 97 3.66 -16.12 -37.17
N GLN A 98 4.81 -15.47 -37.34
CA GLN A 98 5.87 -15.85 -38.27
C GLN A 98 7.12 -16.34 -37.53
N CYS A 99 6.97 -16.76 -36.28
CA CYS A 99 8.09 -17.18 -35.42
C CYS A 99 8.04 -18.68 -35.17
N ASP A 100 9.16 -19.38 -35.40
CA ASP A 100 9.36 -20.78 -35.04
C ASP A 100 10.69 -20.93 -34.29
N LYS A 101 10.69 -21.72 -33.21
CA LYS A 101 11.86 -21.99 -32.34
C LYS A 101 12.66 -20.72 -31.94
N GLY A 102 11.95 -19.62 -31.72
CA GLY A 102 12.52 -18.34 -31.30
C GLY A 102 13.08 -17.46 -32.42
N ILE A 103 12.96 -17.86 -33.68
CA ILE A 103 13.43 -17.12 -34.85
C ILE A 103 12.20 -16.66 -35.65
N CYS A 104 12.21 -15.43 -36.15
CA CYS A 104 11.15 -14.97 -37.06
C CYS A 104 11.61 -15.12 -38.52
N ILE A 105 10.78 -15.74 -39.36
CA ILE A 105 11.06 -15.92 -40.79
C ILE A 105 9.92 -15.30 -41.57
N ALA A 106 10.24 -14.29 -42.38
CA ALA A 106 9.28 -13.60 -43.23
C ALA A 106 9.73 -13.61 -44.70
N ASP A 107 8.86 -14.05 -45.59
CA ASP A 107 9.11 -14.07 -47.03
C ASP A 107 8.52 -12.81 -47.69
N LEU A 108 9.36 -12.10 -48.45
CA LEU A 108 8.98 -10.96 -49.26
C LEU A 108 8.56 -11.42 -50.66
N GLN A 109 7.31 -11.16 -51.02
CA GLN A 109 6.74 -11.51 -52.34
C GLN A 109 6.42 -10.26 -53.21
N SER A 110 6.51 -9.05 -52.66
CA SER A 110 6.07 -7.79 -53.29
C SER A 110 7.19 -7.05 -54.05
N LYS A 111 6.80 -6.10 -54.92
CA LYS A 111 7.70 -5.13 -55.57
C LYS A 111 8.30 -4.13 -54.58
N ASP A 112 7.63 -3.90 -53.46
CA ASP A 112 8.11 -3.03 -52.39
C ASP A 112 9.17 -3.76 -51.58
N ALA A 113 10.42 -3.28 -51.63
CA ALA A 113 11.56 -3.91 -50.95
C ALA A 113 11.55 -3.73 -49.42
N THR A 114 10.37 -3.60 -48.80
CA THR A 114 10.16 -3.31 -47.38
C THR A 114 9.37 -4.44 -46.70
N ILE A 115 9.84 -4.90 -45.55
CA ILE A 115 9.21 -5.94 -44.73
C ILE A 115 8.92 -5.34 -43.36
N SER A 116 7.68 -5.51 -42.88
CA SER A 116 7.26 -5.12 -41.53
C SER A 116 6.95 -6.35 -40.68
N PHE A 117 7.28 -6.30 -39.39
CA PHE A 117 7.09 -7.41 -38.44
C PHE A 117 6.01 -7.10 -37.39
N PRO A 118 4.71 -7.21 -37.74
CA PRO A 118 3.64 -7.06 -36.76
C PRO A 118 3.60 -8.25 -35.80
N ASN A 119 3.16 -8.03 -34.56
CA ASN A 119 2.96 -9.08 -33.55
C ASN A 119 4.24 -9.84 -33.14
N LEU A 120 5.41 -9.20 -33.24
CA LEU A 120 6.66 -9.77 -32.75
C LEU A 120 6.75 -9.62 -31.22
N GLY A 121 6.74 -10.72 -30.47
CA GLY A 121 6.93 -10.75 -29.03
C GLY A 121 8.32 -11.25 -28.63
N ILE A 122 8.74 -10.96 -27.40
CA ILE A 122 9.99 -11.47 -26.81
C ILE A 122 9.62 -12.33 -25.59
N LEU A 123 9.90 -13.63 -25.70
CA LEU A 123 9.74 -14.61 -24.64
C LEU A 123 10.95 -14.57 -23.70
N HIS A 124 10.71 -14.14 -22.47
CA HIS A 124 11.67 -14.10 -21.39
C HIS A 124 11.93 -15.51 -20.84
N VAL A 125 13.20 -15.91 -20.84
CA VAL A 125 13.67 -17.18 -20.27
C VAL A 125 14.03 -16.98 -18.80
N THR A 126 13.72 -17.97 -17.96
CA THR A 126 14.07 -17.92 -16.53
C THR A 126 15.57 -18.07 -16.34
N LYS A 127 16.15 -17.43 -15.32
CA LYS A 127 17.59 -17.46 -15.04
C LYS A 127 18.15 -18.89 -14.91
N LYS A 128 17.35 -19.83 -14.39
CA LYS A 128 17.71 -21.25 -14.25
C LYS A 128 17.85 -21.98 -15.59
N ASN A 129 17.12 -21.54 -16.62
CA ASN A 129 17.04 -22.23 -17.91
C ASN A 129 17.93 -21.60 -19.00
N VAL A 130 18.60 -20.48 -18.72
CA VAL A 130 19.39 -19.71 -19.70
C VAL A 130 20.41 -20.59 -20.44
N ALA A 131 21.22 -21.36 -19.71
CA ALA A 131 22.26 -22.18 -20.33
C ALA A 131 21.68 -23.27 -21.25
N LYS A 132 20.64 -23.97 -20.79
CA LYS A 132 19.97 -25.02 -21.57
C LYS A 132 19.31 -24.46 -22.83
N THR A 133 18.56 -23.37 -22.69
CA THR A 133 17.90 -22.74 -23.85
C THR A 133 18.92 -22.17 -24.82
N LEU A 134 20.01 -21.57 -24.33
CA LEU A 134 21.07 -21.05 -25.19
C LEU A 134 21.76 -22.16 -25.98
N GLU A 135 22.02 -23.33 -25.36
CA GLU A 135 22.55 -24.51 -26.05
C GLU A 135 21.63 -24.95 -27.20
N GLU A 136 20.33 -25.12 -26.92
CA GLU A 136 19.34 -25.50 -27.93
C GLU A 136 19.30 -24.51 -29.11
N ARG A 137 19.40 -23.19 -28.83
CA ARG A 137 19.43 -22.15 -29.87
C ARG A 137 20.71 -22.18 -30.69
N MET A 138 21.87 -22.38 -30.06
CA MET A 138 23.14 -22.50 -30.78
C MET A 138 23.18 -23.74 -31.67
N VAL A 139 22.66 -24.87 -31.19
CA VAL A 139 22.53 -26.12 -31.95
C VAL A 139 21.64 -25.92 -33.17
N GLU A 140 20.47 -25.30 -33.00
CA GLU A 140 19.53 -25.04 -34.10
C GLU A 140 20.13 -24.05 -35.13
N ALA A 141 20.77 -22.98 -34.66
CA ALA A 141 21.43 -22.00 -35.52
C ALA A 141 22.55 -22.65 -36.35
N PHE A 142 23.33 -23.55 -35.75
CA PHE A 142 24.37 -24.31 -36.45
C PHE A 142 23.76 -25.30 -37.47
N ARG A 143 22.71 -26.03 -37.07
CA ARG A 143 22.04 -27.01 -37.92
C ARG A 143 21.44 -26.37 -39.17
N MET A 144 20.81 -25.20 -39.01
CA MET A 144 20.11 -24.47 -40.09
C MET A 144 21.01 -23.49 -40.85
N GLY A 145 22.28 -23.30 -40.44
CA GLY A 145 23.20 -22.35 -41.06
C GLY A 145 22.87 -20.87 -40.79
N TYR A 146 22.11 -20.59 -39.72
CA TYR A 146 21.75 -19.23 -39.28
C TYR A 146 22.71 -18.67 -38.22
N ASN A 147 23.94 -19.19 -38.14
CA ASN A 147 24.98 -18.72 -37.23
C ASN A 147 25.87 -17.61 -37.84
N CYS A 148 25.44 -16.97 -38.92
CA CYS A 148 26.19 -15.90 -39.57
C CYS A 148 26.09 -14.57 -38.81
N GLY A 149 27.22 -13.94 -38.51
CA GLY A 149 27.25 -12.64 -37.81
C GLY A 149 27.09 -12.73 -36.29
N VAL A 150 26.97 -13.94 -35.74
CA VAL A 150 27.01 -14.21 -34.30
C VAL A 150 28.26 -15.02 -33.95
N SER A 151 28.85 -14.75 -32.79
CA SER A 151 29.98 -15.54 -32.29
C SER A 151 29.49 -16.62 -31.33
N ILE A 152 29.71 -17.89 -31.67
CA ILE A 152 29.38 -19.03 -30.81
C ILE A 152 30.68 -19.56 -30.20
N HIS A 153 31.61 -19.98 -31.06
CA HIS A 153 32.93 -20.48 -30.66
C HIS A 153 33.84 -20.44 -31.90
N PRO A 154 35.13 -20.09 -31.81
CA PRO A 154 36.01 -19.97 -32.97
C PRO A 154 36.03 -21.21 -33.90
N GLU A 155 35.94 -22.41 -33.33
CA GLU A 155 35.90 -23.68 -34.10
C GLU A 155 34.58 -23.92 -34.84
N ILE A 156 33.49 -23.29 -34.38
CA ILE A 156 32.17 -23.37 -35.01
C ILE A 156 32.00 -22.22 -36.01
N ASP A 157 32.49 -21.03 -35.66
CA ASP A 157 32.37 -19.80 -36.45
C ASP A 157 33.16 -19.90 -37.78
N THR A 158 34.22 -20.72 -37.82
CA THR A 158 35.00 -21.02 -39.04
C THR A 158 34.25 -21.91 -40.05
N GLN A 159 33.20 -22.62 -39.62
CA GLN A 159 32.42 -23.49 -40.48
C GLN A 159 31.12 -22.81 -40.93
N GLN A 160 31.18 -21.94 -41.95
CA GLN A 160 29.97 -21.38 -42.55
C GLN A 160 29.17 -22.47 -43.27
N GLY A 161 27.87 -22.58 -42.96
CA GLY A 161 26.96 -23.60 -43.50
C GLY A 161 26.16 -23.16 -44.71
N GLU A 162 25.89 -24.12 -45.60
CA GLU A 162 24.84 -23.97 -46.61
C GLU A 162 23.47 -24.06 -45.92
N VAL A 163 22.63 -23.05 -46.11
CA VAL A 163 21.35 -22.84 -45.41
C VAL A 163 20.28 -23.91 -45.74
N ARG A 164 20.52 -24.77 -46.74
CA ARG A 164 19.53 -25.72 -47.28
C ARG A 164 19.65 -27.15 -46.74
N VAL A 165 20.76 -27.53 -46.10
CA VAL A 165 20.97 -28.92 -45.65
C VAL A 165 21.21 -28.94 -44.14
N PRO A 166 20.32 -29.57 -43.35
CA PRO A 166 20.54 -29.77 -41.92
C PRO A 166 21.87 -30.49 -41.67
N ARG A 167 22.79 -29.83 -40.95
CA ARG A 167 24.07 -30.44 -40.61
C ARG A 167 23.92 -31.48 -39.50
N GLU A 168 24.66 -32.57 -39.60
CA GLU A 168 24.69 -33.64 -38.60
C GLU A 168 25.60 -33.23 -37.42
N LEU A 169 25.05 -33.23 -36.20
CA LEU A 169 25.77 -32.84 -34.99
C LEU A 169 26.51 -34.04 -34.38
N ASN A 170 27.82 -34.16 -34.64
CA ASN A 170 28.66 -35.18 -34.02
C ASN A 170 29.54 -34.59 -32.90
N HIS A 171 30.77 -34.17 -33.20
CA HIS A 171 31.74 -33.69 -32.19
C HIS A 171 31.44 -32.27 -31.66
N GLN A 172 30.65 -31.50 -32.41
CA GLN A 172 30.44 -30.06 -32.18
C GLN A 172 29.46 -29.75 -31.05
N ARG A 173 28.63 -30.72 -30.65
CA ARG A 173 27.64 -30.53 -29.58
C ARG A 173 28.30 -30.24 -28.23
N SER A 174 29.42 -30.90 -27.92
CA SER A 174 30.16 -30.67 -26.68
C SER A 174 30.78 -29.27 -26.62
N VAL A 175 31.32 -28.80 -27.76
CA VAL A 175 31.87 -27.45 -27.90
C VAL A 175 30.77 -26.39 -27.74
N ILE A 176 29.61 -26.61 -28.37
CA ILE A 176 28.45 -25.72 -28.26
C ILE A 176 27.91 -25.68 -26.82
N SER A 177 27.78 -26.83 -26.15
CA SER A 177 27.29 -26.89 -24.77
C SER A 177 28.24 -26.18 -23.79
N SER A 178 29.56 -26.32 -24.00
CA SER A 178 30.58 -25.59 -23.24
C SER A 178 30.48 -24.07 -23.46
N ALA A 179 30.39 -23.64 -24.74
CA ALA A 179 30.25 -22.24 -25.09
C ALA A 179 28.97 -21.62 -24.51
N ALA A 180 27.83 -22.33 -24.61
CA ALA A 180 26.56 -21.91 -24.03
C ALA A 180 26.66 -21.73 -22.50
N SER A 181 27.32 -22.65 -21.81
CA SER A 181 27.50 -22.58 -20.35
C SER A 181 28.38 -21.39 -19.92
N LEU A 182 29.36 -21.00 -20.73
CA LEU A 182 30.20 -19.82 -20.48
C LEU A 182 29.44 -18.52 -20.76
N GLN A 183 28.84 -18.41 -21.95
CA GLN A 183 28.11 -17.21 -22.36
C GLN A 183 26.86 -16.96 -21.50
N ALA A 184 26.23 -18.00 -20.95
CA ALA A 184 25.08 -17.87 -20.06
C ALA A 184 25.38 -17.16 -18.73
N LYS A 185 26.64 -17.12 -18.27
CA LYS A 185 27.01 -16.51 -16.97
C LYS A 185 26.92 -14.99 -17.00
N ASP A 186 27.32 -14.39 -18.12
CA ASP A 186 27.42 -12.94 -18.29
C ASP A 186 26.26 -12.37 -19.14
N MET A 187 25.24 -13.20 -19.43
CA MET A 187 24.08 -12.83 -20.24
C MET A 187 23.16 -11.86 -19.49
N ASP A 188 22.92 -10.68 -20.05
CA ASP A 188 21.97 -9.70 -19.54
C ASP A 188 20.55 -10.00 -20.05
N LEU A 189 19.66 -10.44 -19.17
CA LEU A 189 18.27 -10.77 -19.52
C LEU A 189 17.36 -9.52 -19.63
N SER A 190 17.87 -8.33 -19.29
CA SER A 190 17.09 -7.08 -19.33
C SER A 190 17.13 -6.39 -20.70
N VAL A 191 18.02 -6.81 -21.60
CA VAL A 191 18.24 -6.12 -22.87
C VAL A 191 18.57 -7.09 -23.99
N VAL A 192 18.02 -6.84 -25.17
CA VAL A 192 18.27 -7.64 -26.38
C VAL A 192 18.46 -6.75 -27.60
N ARG A 193 19.01 -7.29 -28.68
CA ARG A 193 19.00 -6.68 -30.02
C ARG A 193 18.39 -7.63 -31.04
N LEU A 194 17.80 -7.08 -32.10
CA LEU A 194 17.34 -7.84 -33.25
C LEU A 194 18.44 -7.86 -34.31
N MET A 195 18.80 -9.04 -34.78
CA MET A 195 19.66 -9.22 -35.94
C MET A 195 18.83 -9.66 -37.14
N PHE A 196 18.96 -8.94 -38.25
CA PHE A 196 18.25 -9.19 -39.50
C PHE A 196 19.21 -9.74 -40.55
N THR A 197 18.87 -10.89 -41.10
CA THR A 197 19.64 -11.54 -42.18
C THR A 197 18.72 -11.81 -43.36
N ALA A 198 19.05 -11.24 -44.52
CA ALA A 198 18.30 -11.46 -45.75
C ALA A 198 18.95 -12.54 -46.63
N PHE A 199 18.13 -13.42 -47.19
CA PHE A 199 18.51 -14.46 -48.14
C PHE A 199 17.76 -14.25 -49.45
N LEU A 200 18.52 -14.12 -50.54
CA LEU A 200 18.00 -13.96 -51.90
C LEU A 200 17.90 -15.33 -52.57
N PRO A 201 16.94 -15.50 -53.50
CA PRO A 201 16.76 -16.74 -54.26
C PRO A 201 17.98 -17.02 -55.13
N ASP A 202 18.32 -18.29 -55.26
CA ASP A 202 19.32 -18.81 -56.19
C ASP A 202 18.69 -19.25 -57.52
N SER A 203 19.52 -19.78 -58.41
CA SER A 203 19.11 -20.36 -59.70
C SER A 203 18.05 -21.48 -59.55
N ASP A 204 18.04 -22.22 -58.44
CA ASP A 204 17.06 -23.28 -58.14
C ASP A 204 15.77 -22.77 -57.45
N GLY A 205 15.60 -21.46 -57.29
CA GLY A 205 14.45 -20.85 -56.62
C GLY A 205 14.48 -20.91 -55.09
N GLY A 206 15.38 -21.66 -54.46
CA GLY A 206 15.57 -21.64 -53.01
C GLY A 206 16.36 -20.42 -52.51
N PHE A 207 16.15 -19.99 -51.27
CA PHE A 207 16.87 -18.85 -50.67
C PHE A 207 18.21 -19.29 -50.08
N SER A 208 19.33 -18.95 -50.74
CA SER A 208 20.71 -19.33 -50.30
C SER A 208 21.68 -18.15 -50.30
N ARG A 209 21.47 -17.14 -51.15
CA ARG A 209 22.39 -16.00 -51.31
C ARG A 209 22.19 -15.00 -50.18
N ARG A 210 23.09 -15.04 -49.20
CA ARG A 210 23.00 -14.23 -47.97
C ARG A 210 23.54 -12.80 -48.15
N LEU A 211 22.84 -11.82 -47.56
CA LEU A 211 23.35 -10.46 -47.36
C LEU A 211 24.01 -10.29 -45.98
N GLU A 212 24.80 -9.23 -45.83
CA GLU A 212 25.43 -8.90 -44.55
C GLU A 212 24.36 -8.64 -43.46
N PRO A 213 24.42 -9.32 -42.30
CA PRO A 213 23.46 -9.13 -41.22
C PRO A 213 23.52 -7.72 -40.67
N VAL A 214 22.37 -7.16 -40.29
CA VAL A 214 22.28 -5.84 -39.65
C VAL A 214 21.63 -5.97 -38.29
N VAL A 215 22.21 -5.33 -37.29
CA VAL A 215 21.76 -5.39 -35.89
C VAL A 215 21.04 -4.09 -35.52
N SER A 216 19.94 -4.20 -34.80
CA SER A 216 19.13 -3.07 -34.33
C SER A 216 19.74 -2.34 -33.12
N GLU A 217 19.17 -1.19 -32.77
CA GLU A 217 19.38 -0.61 -31.44
C GLU A 217 18.91 -1.56 -30.33
N PRO A 218 19.47 -1.45 -29.11
CA PRO A 218 19.03 -2.24 -27.96
C PRO A 218 17.55 -2.03 -27.64
N ILE A 219 16.88 -3.12 -27.29
CA ILE A 219 15.52 -3.16 -26.79
C ILE A 219 15.60 -3.55 -25.32
N TYR A 220 15.09 -2.70 -24.45
CA TYR A 220 15.12 -2.92 -23.01
C TYR A 220 13.77 -3.42 -22.50
N ASP A 221 13.80 -4.36 -21.56
CA ASP A 221 12.61 -4.83 -20.87
C ASP A 221 12.08 -3.75 -19.91
N SER A 222 10.87 -3.27 -20.17
CA SER A 222 10.18 -2.31 -19.30
C SER A 222 9.91 -2.83 -17.88
N LYS A 223 9.95 -4.15 -17.65
CA LYS A 223 9.88 -4.73 -16.29
C LYS A 223 11.22 -4.78 -15.57
N ALA A 224 12.34 -4.59 -16.28
CA ALA A 224 13.64 -4.53 -15.66
C ALA A 224 13.78 -3.24 -14.82
N PRO A 225 14.28 -3.30 -13.57
CA PRO A 225 14.38 -2.13 -12.70
C PRO A 225 15.25 -0.99 -13.25
N ASN A 226 16.26 -1.34 -14.05
CA ASN A 226 17.21 -0.43 -14.69
C ASN A 226 16.75 0.12 -16.05
N ALA A 227 15.60 -0.34 -16.56
CA ALA A 227 15.03 0.12 -17.83
C ALA A 227 13.52 0.35 -17.77
N SER A 228 12.97 0.45 -16.55
CA SER A 228 11.58 0.80 -16.31
C SER A 228 11.30 2.20 -16.85
N ASN A 229 10.16 2.39 -17.51
CA ASN A 229 9.79 3.71 -18.00
C ASN A 229 9.58 4.67 -16.80
N LEU A 230 10.20 5.85 -16.87
CA LEU A 230 10.08 6.84 -15.82
C LEU A 230 8.81 7.65 -16.02
N LYS A 231 8.00 7.77 -14.97
CA LYS A 231 6.76 8.55 -15.03
C LYS A 231 6.45 9.21 -13.70
N ILE A 232 6.17 10.51 -13.73
CA ILE A 232 5.57 11.23 -12.60
C ILE A 232 4.06 11.01 -12.66
N VAL A 233 3.52 10.31 -11.67
CA VAL A 233 2.09 10.02 -11.55
C VAL A 233 1.36 11.24 -10.98
N ARG A 234 1.85 11.75 -9.85
CA ARG A 234 1.25 12.89 -9.14
C ARG A 234 2.29 13.62 -8.30
N MET A 235 2.09 14.91 -8.08
CA MET A 235 2.84 15.73 -7.13
C MET A 235 1.84 16.39 -6.19
N ASP A 236 2.18 16.53 -4.92
CA ASP A 236 1.36 17.23 -3.92
C ASP A 236 1.39 18.76 -4.13
N ARG A 237 2.55 19.30 -4.52
CA ARG A 237 2.79 20.71 -4.83
C ARG A 237 3.28 20.85 -6.27
N THR A 238 2.62 21.75 -7.00
CA THR A 238 2.98 22.12 -8.38
C THR A 238 3.42 23.58 -8.48
N ALA A 239 3.65 24.22 -7.33
CA ALA A 239 4.21 25.56 -7.24
C ALA A 239 5.02 25.71 -5.95
N GLY A 240 5.96 26.65 -5.95
CA GLY A 240 6.83 26.92 -4.80
C GLY A 240 7.59 28.24 -4.87
N CYS A 241 8.23 28.63 -3.78
CA CYS A 241 8.97 29.89 -3.69
C CYS A 241 10.28 29.84 -4.46
N VAL A 242 10.68 30.96 -5.10
CA VAL A 242 11.98 31.09 -5.80
C VAL A 242 13.19 30.79 -4.93
N THR A 243 13.07 30.94 -3.61
CA THR A 243 14.12 30.60 -2.64
C THR A 243 14.41 29.11 -2.55
N GLY A 244 13.50 28.26 -3.04
CA GLY A 244 13.56 26.80 -2.88
C GLY A 244 13.50 26.34 -1.42
N GLY A 245 13.76 25.05 -1.21
CA GLY A 245 13.82 24.42 0.10
C GLY A 245 12.50 23.88 0.64
N GLU A 246 11.43 23.96 -0.15
CA GLU A 246 10.11 23.43 0.21
C GLU A 246 10.04 21.94 -0.07
N GLU A 247 9.49 21.17 0.87
CA GLU A 247 9.31 19.73 0.73
C GLU A 247 8.12 19.40 -0.18
N VAL A 248 8.38 18.54 -1.15
CA VAL A 248 7.43 18.09 -2.18
C VAL A 248 7.39 16.57 -2.18
N TYR A 249 6.19 16.02 -2.18
CA TYR A 249 5.90 14.60 -2.28
C TYR A 249 5.54 14.27 -3.73
N LEU A 250 6.39 13.47 -4.37
CA LEU A 250 6.22 13.05 -5.76
C LEU A 250 5.93 11.55 -5.80
N LEU A 251 4.78 11.19 -6.35
CA LEU A 251 4.41 9.80 -6.67
C LEU A 251 4.85 9.48 -8.10
N CYS A 252 5.52 8.36 -8.27
CA CYS A 252 6.09 7.93 -9.55
C CYS A 252 5.94 6.42 -9.77
N ASP A 253 6.14 6.01 -11.03
CA ASP A 253 6.35 4.60 -11.35
C ASP A 253 7.67 4.09 -10.72
N LYS A 254 7.90 2.78 -10.79
CA LYS A 254 9.01 2.12 -10.10
C LYS A 254 10.38 2.72 -10.45
N VAL A 255 11.07 3.28 -9.44
CA VAL A 255 12.44 3.84 -9.54
C VAL A 255 13.44 3.12 -8.63
N GLN A 256 14.74 3.30 -8.91
CA GLN A 256 15.83 2.84 -8.06
C GLN A 256 16.37 4.02 -7.24
N LYS A 257 16.44 3.87 -5.92
CA LYS A 257 16.81 4.97 -5.00
C LYS A 257 18.19 5.58 -5.27
N ASP A 258 19.14 4.77 -5.72
CA ASP A 258 20.53 5.21 -5.94
C ASP A 258 20.72 5.83 -7.33
N ASP A 259 19.83 5.51 -8.27
CA ASP A 259 19.93 5.82 -9.70
C ASP A 259 18.81 6.76 -10.20
N ILE A 260 18.29 7.63 -9.34
CA ILE A 260 17.21 8.57 -9.69
C ILE A 260 17.54 10.00 -9.25
N GLN A 261 17.07 10.97 -10.04
CA GLN A 261 17.13 12.40 -9.78
C GLN A 261 15.82 13.07 -10.21
N VAL A 262 15.45 14.16 -9.53
CA VAL A 262 14.36 15.05 -9.93
C VAL A 262 14.98 16.29 -10.57
N ARG A 263 14.77 16.49 -11.87
CA ARG A 263 15.33 17.60 -12.64
C ARG A 263 14.27 18.67 -12.89
N PHE A 264 14.57 19.89 -12.48
CA PHE A 264 13.85 21.12 -12.82
C PHE A 264 14.58 21.78 -13.98
N TYR A 265 13.84 22.22 -15.00
CA TYR A 265 14.43 22.96 -16.12
C TYR A 265 13.45 23.93 -16.77
N GLU A 266 14.01 24.93 -17.45
CA GLU A 266 13.31 25.92 -18.25
C GLU A 266 14.10 26.12 -19.54
N GLU A 267 13.40 26.18 -20.68
CA GLU A 267 14.01 26.45 -21.98
C GLU A 267 13.63 27.87 -22.41
N ASP A 268 14.61 28.77 -22.54
CA ASP A 268 14.40 30.12 -23.05
C ASP A 268 14.34 30.12 -24.60
N ASP A 269 13.70 31.14 -25.20
CA ASP A 269 13.59 31.33 -26.67
C ASP A 269 14.95 31.41 -27.40
N SER A 270 16.04 31.67 -26.65
CA SER A 270 17.42 31.67 -27.15
C SER A 270 18.10 30.29 -27.13
N GLY A 271 17.39 29.24 -26.72
CA GLY A 271 17.91 27.86 -26.60
C GLY A 271 18.79 27.63 -25.37
N LEU A 272 18.79 28.54 -24.40
CA LEU A 272 19.48 28.37 -23.13
C LEU A 272 18.58 27.60 -22.16
N ILE A 273 19.11 26.50 -21.60
CA ILE A 273 18.39 25.66 -20.65
C ILE A 273 18.92 25.93 -19.26
N TRP A 274 18.08 26.50 -18.37
CA TRP A 274 18.37 26.47 -16.94
C TRP A 274 18.04 25.07 -16.41
N GLU A 275 18.91 24.50 -15.60
CA GLU A 275 18.63 23.23 -14.93
C GLU A 275 19.05 23.27 -13.45
N ALA A 276 18.24 22.62 -12.61
CA ALA A 276 18.53 22.42 -11.20
C ALA A 276 17.97 21.06 -10.74
N LEU A 277 18.55 20.50 -9.68
CA LEU A 277 18.13 19.20 -9.14
C LEU A 277 17.40 19.40 -7.81
N GLY A 278 16.30 18.67 -7.62
CA GLY A 278 15.67 18.54 -6.31
C GLY A 278 16.62 17.88 -5.32
N ASP A 279 16.63 18.38 -4.09
CA ASP A 279 17.51 17.90 -3.04
C ASP A 279 16.84 16.79 -2.23
N PHE A 280 17.41 15.59 -2.28
CA PHE A 280 16.95 14.42 -1.52
C PHE A 280 18.05 13.37 -1.44
N SER A 281 17.93 12.49 -0.45
CA SER A 281 18.81 11.35 -0.23
C SER A 281 18.15 10.03 -0.67
N PRO A 282 18.91 8.94 -0.86
CA PRO A 282 18.32 7.64 -1.19
C PRO A 282 17.34 7.11 -0.15
N THR A 283 17.37 7.61 1.10
CA THR A 283 16.40 7.22 2.14
C THR A 283 15.04 7.90 1.96
N ASP A 284 14.98 9.00 1.23
CA ASP A 284 13.75 9.75 0.96
C ASP A 284 12.94 9.15 -0.21
N VAL A 285 13.50 8.13 -0.87
CA VAL A 285 12.81 7.33 -1.88
C VAL A 285 12.03 6.21 -1.19
N HIS A 286 10.72 6.43 -1.01
CA HIS A 286 9.85 5.51 -0.31
C HIS A 286 9.39 4.35 -1.20
N ARG A 287 9.84 3.14 -0.84
CA ARG A 287 9.44 1.85 -1.45
C ARG A 287 9.45 1.84 -2.99
N GLN A 288 10.35 2.60 -3.63
CA GLN A 288 10.49 2.72 -5.10
C GLN A 288 9.37 3.47 -5.84
N PHE A 289 8.33 3.97 -5.16
CA PHE A 289 7.14 4.56 -5.82
C PHE A 289 6.85 6.00 -5.39
N ALA A 290 7.55 6.52 -4.39
CA ALA A 290 7.46 7.91 -4.01
C ALA A 290 8.83 8.48 -3.69
N ILE A 291 9.00 9.77 -3.93
CA ILE A 291 10.20 10.54 -3.63
C ILE A 291 9.76 11.78 -2.86
N VAL A 292 10.30 11.95 -1.65
CA VAL A 292 10.22 13.21 -0.91
C VAL A 292 11.48 14.00 -1.22
N PHE A 293 11.35 15.23 -1.71
CA PHE A 293 12.51 16.06 -2.04
C PHE A 293 12.25 17.53 -1.76
N LYS A 294 13.31 18.32 -1.66
CA LYS A 294 13.26 19.77 -1.49
C LYS A 294 13.46 20.48 -2.81
N THR A 295 12.62 21.48 -3.10
CA THR A 295 12.69 22.25 -4.34
C THR A 295 14.03 22.98 -4.46
N PRO A 296 14.66 23.00 -5.66
CA PRO A 296 15.86 23.77 -5.86
C PRO A 296 15.58 25.27 -5.83
N LYS A 297 16.63 26.06 -5.67
CA LYS A 297 16.58 27.52 -5.81
C LYS A 297 16.40 27.89 -7.28
N TYR A 298 15.47 28.80 -7.58
CA TYR A 298 15.33 29.32 -8.94
C TYR A 298 16.49 30.26 -9.30
N ARG A 299 16.84 30.36 -10.60
CA ARG A 299 17.98 31.15 -11.09
C ARG A 299 17.90 32.63 -10.68
N ASP A 300 16.70 33.20 -10.71
CA ASP A 300 16.45 34.58 -10.30
C ASP A 300 15.66 34.62 -8.99
N GLN A 301 16.33 35.08 -7.94
CA GLN A 301 15.73 35.22 -6.61
C GLN A 301 14.85 36.47 -6.49
N ASN A 302 14.98 37.43 -7.39
CA ASN A 302 14.24 38.71 -7.38
C ASN A 302 13.08 38.72 -8.37
N LEU A 303 12.46 37.57 -8.55
CA LEU A 303 11.34 37.39 -9.47
C LEU A 303 10.21 38.36 -9.13
N GLN A 304 9.56 38.94 -10.14
CA GLN A 304 8.43 39.88 -9.97
C GLN A 304 7.08 39.25 -10.33
N LYS A 305 7.08 38.22 -11.19
CA LYS A 305 5.89 37.51 -11.65
C LYS A 305 6.11 36.00 -11.56
N PRO A 306 5.09 35.18 -11.32
CA PRO A 306 5.25 33.74 -11.32
C PRO A 306 5.79 33.23 -12.65
N THR A 307 6.76 32.33 -12.61
CA THR A 307 7.39 31.73 -13.80
C THR A 307 7.21 30.23 -13.80
N GLY A 308 6.74 29.70 -14.93
CA GLY A 308 6.56 28.26 -15.13
C GLY A 308 7.87 27.59 -15.57
N VAL A 309 8.20 26.48 -14.92
CA VAL A 309 9.30 25.59 -15.27
C VAL A 309 8.77 24.17 -15.42
N PHE A 310 9.61 23.24 -15.87
CA PHE A 310 9.27 21.84 -15.99
C PHE A 310 10.04 20.99 -14.98
N VAL A 311 9.37 19.94 -14.50
CA VAL A 311 9.90 18.92 -13.59
C VAL A 311 9.82 17.58 -14.28
N GLN A 312 10.92 16.83 -14.27
CA GLN A 312 10.96 15.47 -14.80
C GLN A 312 11.85 14.60 -13.93
N LEU A 313 11.56 13.30 -13.91
CA LEU A 313 12.47 12.31 -13.37
C LEU A 313 13.58 12.06 -14.37
N LYS A 314 14.80 11.87 -13.88
CA LYS A 314 15.97 11.53 -14.68
C LYS A 314 16.78 10.42 -14.01
N ARG A 315 17.05 9.34 -14.74
CA ARG A 315 17.93 8.26 -14.27
C ARG A 315 19.40 8.67 -14.43
N LYS A 316 20.27 8.34 -13.48
CA LYS A 316 21.68 8.79 -13.52
C LYS A 316 22.53 7.95 -14.48
N SER A 317 22.22 6.66 -14.60
CA SER A 317 23.00 5.68 -15.36
C SER A 317 22.91 5.88 -16.87
N ASP A 318 21.72 6.08 -17.42
CA ASP A 318 21.46 6.18 -18.86
C ASP A 318 20.90 7.55 -19.31
N ASN A 319 20.75 8.50 -18.38
CA ASN A 319 20.15 9.81 -18.61
C ASN A 319 18.71 9.77 -19.16
N GLU A 320 17.99 8.66 -19.01
CA GLU A 320 16.59 8.57 -19.42
C GLU A 320 15.72 9.51 -18.58
N THR A 321 14.71 10.11 -19.21
CA THR A 321 13.83 11.11 -18.58
C THR A 321 12.36 10.75 -18.71
N SER A 322 11.56 11.11 -17.71
CA SER A 322 10.10 11.02 -17.81
C SER A 322 9.52 12.14 -18.68
N GLU A 323 8.23 12.01 -19.03
CA GLU A 323 7.46 13.16 -19.53
C GLU A 323 7.53 14.33 -18.52
N PRO A 324 7.70 15.57 -18.99
CA PRO A 324 7.80 16.73 -18.11
C PRO A 324 6.43 17.12 -17.52
N LYS A 325 6.43 17.56 -16.27
CA LYS A 325 5.29 18.13 -15.55
C LYS A 325 5.53 19.61 -15.27
N PRO A 326 4.54 20.49 -15.45
CA PRO A 326 4.70 21.91 -15.16
C PRO A 326 4.81 22.16 -13.65
N PHE A 327 5.65 23.10 -13.27
CA PHE A 327 5.82 23.59 -11.89
C PHE A 327 5.99 25.12 -11.92
N THR A 328 5.39 25.85 -10.99
CA THR A 328 5.43 27.33 -11.02
C THR A 328 6.23 27.88 -9.84
N TYR A 329 7.27 28.67 -10.13
CA TYR A 329 7.96 29.44 -9.11
C TYR A 329 7.27 30.78 -8.86
N HIS A 330 7.00 31.11 -7.60
CA HIS A 330 6.42 32.39 -7.20
C HIS A 330 7.45 33.27 -6.47
N PRO A 331 7.33 34.61 -6.60
CA PRO A 331 8.23 35.55 -5.96
C PRO A 331 8.16 35.45 -4.43
N GLN A 332 9.27 35.77 -3.76
CA GLN A 332 9.33 35.82 -2.31
C GLN A 332 8.57 37.05 -1.81
N ILE A 333 7.47 36.84 -1.07
CA ILE A 333 6.75 37.93 -0.39
C ILE A 333 7.59 38.33 0.82
N ILE A 334 8.52 39.27 0.62
CA ILE A 334 9.28 39.87 1.73
C ILE A 334 8.40 40.96 2.34
N ASP A 335 7.74 40.65 3.45
CA ASP A 335 7.02 41.64 4.23
C ASP A 335 8.01 42.58 4.92
N LYS A 336 8.35 43.67 4.23
CA LYS A 336 9.34 44.66 4.70
C LYS A 336 8.86 45.39 5.97
N GLU A 337 7.54 45.46 6.22
CA GLU A 337 6.98 46.15 7.39
C GLU A 337 7.23 45.36 8.69
N GLU A 338 7.08 44.04 8.69
CA GLU A 338 7.28 43.26 9.92
C GLU A 338 8.76 43.16 10.32
N VAL A 339 9.67 43.10 9.34
CA VAL A 339 11.12 43.14 9.60
C VAL A 339 11.54 44.51 10.15
N GLN A 340 10.95 45.61 9.66
CA GLN A 340 11.18 46.95 10.22
C GLN A 340 10.58 47.11 11.61
N ARG A 341 9.38 46.54 11.87
CA ARG A 341 8.74 46.54 13.19
C ARG A 341 9.58 45.78 14.24
N LYS A 342 10.21 44.66 13.85
CA LYS A 342 11.15 43.93 14.72
C LYS A 342 12.48 44.69 14.94
N ARG A 343 12.93 45.50 13.98
CA ARG A 343 14.11 46.38 14.12
C ARG A 343 13.81 47.68 14.89
N GLN A 344 12.55 48.12 14.97
CA GLN A 344 12.12 49.35 15.65
C GLN A 344 11.67 49.15 17.11
N LYS A 345 11.70 47.93 17.66
CA LYS A 345 11.57 47.75 19.11
C LYS A 345 12.81 48.34 19.81
N THR A 346 12.76 49.63 20.10
CA THR A 346 13.63 50.29 21.07
C THR A 346 13.44 49.64 22.43
N LEU A 347 14.54 49.22 23.05
CA LEU A 347 14.55 48.70 24.43
C LEU A 347 13.89 49.71 25.39
N PRO A 348 13.18 49.27 26.44
CA PRO A 348 12.58 50.17 27.40
C PRO A 348 13.65 51.00 28.11
N ASN A 349 13.45 52.31 28.13
CA ASN A 349 14.19 53.30 28.90
C ASN A 349 14.04 52.96 30.41
N PHE A 350 15.12 52.54 31.05
CA PHE A 350 15.22 52.54 32.51
C PHE A 350 15.89 53.86 32.90
N GLN A 351 15.14 54.81 33.46
CA GLN A 351 15.70 55.98 34.12
C GLN A 351 15.30 55.98 35.60
N ASP A 352 16.33 56.24 36.40
CA ASP A 352 16.35 56.72 37.79
C ASP A 352 16.38 55.69 38.93
N PHE A 353 17.58 55.14 39.17
CA PHE A 353 18.23 55.32 40.47
C PHE A 353 19.62 55.94 40.28
N SER A 354 19.77 57.13 40.82
CA SER A 354 20.92 58.01 40.89
C SER A 354 22.20 57.36 41.40
N GLY A 355 23.36 57.68 40.81
CA GLY A 355 24.64 57.45 41.50
C GLY A 355 25.91 57.45 40.66
N HIS A 356 26.30 58.62 40.12
CA HIS A 356 27.69 59.11 40.02
C HIS A 356 28.80 58.19 39.45
N GLY A 357 29.40 58.62 38.33
CA GLY A 357 30.82 58.36 38.10
C GLY A 357 31.23 58.23 36.64
N GLY A 358 31.83 59.29 36.11
CA GLY A 358 32.35 59.43 34.75
C GLY A 358 33.13 58.24 34.17
N GLY A 359 32.94 58.04 32.87
CA GLY A 359 33.98 58.48 31.95
C GLY A 359 34.92 57.44 31.33
N LEU A 360 34.68 57.26 30.02
CA LEU A 360 35.65 57.18 28.93
C LEU A 360 36.33 55.84 28.52
N TYR A 361 36.29 55.66 27.18
CA TYR A 361 37.14 54.87 26.25
C TYR A 361 36.99 53.33 26.25
N ARG A 362 37.17 52.57 25.16
CA ARG A 362 37.23 52.74 23.69
C ARG A 362 37.54 51.33 23.10
N GLY A 363 36.81 50.88 22.08
CA GLY A 363 37.22 49.83 21.11
C GLY A 363 37.37 48.41 21.66
N GLY A 364 37.17 47.32 20.94
CA GLY A 364 37.02 47.06 19.51
C GLY A 364 37.71 45.72 19.20
N GLY A 365 37.08 44.87 18.40
CA GLY A 365 37.75 43.83 17.61
C GLY A 365 37.91 42.41 18.21
N GLY A 366 37.12 41.47 17.66
CA GLY A 366 37.62 40.38 16.82
C GLY A 366 38.40 39.19 17.42
N GLY A 367 37.99 37.99 17.02
CA GLY A 367 38.95 36.95 16.59
C GLY A 367 39.06 35.66 17.41
N SER A 368 38.40 34.62 16.91
CA SER A 368 38.88 33.24 16.69
C SER A 368 39.81 32.50 17.67
N ALA A 369 39.32 31.32 18.05
CA ALA A 369 39.96 29.99 17.93
C ALA A 369 41.03 29.52 18.94
N THR A 370 41.08 28.18 19.03
CA THR A 370 42.03 27.29 19.76
C THR A 370 41.68 27.08 21.25
N GLY A 371 41.70 25.89 21.85
CA GLY A 371 42.24 24.58 21.45
C GLY A 371 43.12 24.05 22.58
N GLY A 372 42.78 22.90 23.17
CA GLY A 372 43.57 22.14 24.17
C GLY A 372 43.26 22.48 25.64
N GLY A 373 43.28 21.56 26.60
CA GLY A 373 43.66 20.15 26.68
C GLY A 373 43.95 19.78 28.15
N GLY A 374 43.80 18.50 28.50
CA GLY A 374 44.28 17.87 29.76
C GLY A 374 43.31 17.96 30.96
N GLY A 375 43.14 16.97 31.84
CA GLY A 375 43.80 15.67 32.05
C GLY A 375 43.78 15.32 33.55
N GLY A 376 43.48 14.05 33.89
CA GLY A 376 43.61 13.43 35.23
C GLY A 376 42.39 13.58 36.15
N GLY A 377 41.82 12.57 36.81
CA GLY A 377 42.27 11.23 37.16
C GLY A 377 42.45 11.10 38.69
N GLY A 378 41.54 10.38 39.38
CA GLY A 378 41.82 9.82 40.71
C GLY A 378 40.75 9.99 41.81
N GLY A 379 39.80 9.04 41.86
CA GLY A 379 39.40 8.25 43.04
C GLY A 379 38.94 8.90 44.35
N GLY A 380 37.73 8.50 44.80
CA GLY A 380 37.56 8.03 46.18
C GLY A 380 36.38 8.54 47.02
N VAL A 381 35.25 7.82 46.91
CA VAL A 381 34.30 7.44 47.98
C VAL A 381 33.55 8.54 48.77
N GLY A 382 32.21 8.53 48.64
CA GLY A 382 31.32 9.07 49.68
C GLY A 382 29.86 9.30 49.23
N GLY A 383 28.96 8.38 49.58
CA GLY A 383 27.55 8.68 49.85
C GLY A 383 26.54 8.61 48.69
N THR A 384 26.04 7.41 48.39
CA THR A 384 24.79 7.20 47.65
C THR A 384 23.62 7.00 48.62
N PHE A 385 22.57 7.81 48.50
CA PHE A 385 21.28 7.61 49.14
C PHE A 385 20.25 7.29 48.05
N ARG A 386 19.65 6.08 48.16
CA ARG A 386 18.27 5.62 47.88
C ARG A 386 17.50 6.26 46.70
N GLU A 387 16.79 5.49 45.86
CA GLU A 387 15.61 4.70 46.28
C GLU A 387 15.20 3.61 45.26
N THR A 388 14.74 2.45 45.78
CA THR A 388 14.07 1.37 45.05
C THR A 388 12.74 1.10 45.74
N LEU A 389 11.62 1.06 45.01
CA LEU A 389 10.35 0.57 45.53
C LEU A 389 9.64 -0.35 44.53
N LYS A 390 9.39 -1.58 44.98
CA LYS A 390 8.47 -2.58 44.43
C LYS A 390 7.08 -2.39 45.07
N LEU A 391 6.04 -2.55 44.24
CA LEU A 391 4.79 -3.30 44.44
C LEU A 391 4.22 -3.46 45.88
N GLN A 392 3.01 -2.91 46.10
CA GLN A 392 1.74 -3.61 46.41
C GLN A 392 0.77 -2.68 47.15
N ARG A 393 -0.49 -2.57 46.67
CA ARG A 393 -1.69 -2.25 47.48
C ARG A 393 -2.99 -2.56 46.69
N LEU A 394 -3.59 -3.70 47.01
CA LEU A 394 -5.02 -4.03 47.04
C LEU A 394 -5.17 -4.76 48.40
N SER A 395 -6.21 -4.70 49.21
CA SER A 395 -7.56 -4.17 49.14
C SER A 395 -8.13 -4.33 50.56
N ALA A 396 -9.01 -3.44 51.00
CA ALA A 396 -9.84 -3.65 52.20
C ALA A 396 -11.27 -3.94 51.76
N LEU A 397 -11.83 -5.08 52.16
CA LEU A 397 -13.26 -5.22 52.41
C LEU A 397 -13.52 -6.39 53.37
N ARG A 398 -14.38 -6.09 54.34
CA ARG A 398 -14.63 -6.77 55.61
C ARG A 398 -15.44 -8.05 55.42
N LEU A 399 -15.07 -9.10 56.14
CA LEU A 399 -16.00 -10.12 56.64
C LEU A 399 -15.91 -10.09 58.16
N SER A 400 -17.05 -9.76 58.78
CA SER A 400 -17.26 -9.75 60.22
C SER A 400 -17.63 -11.15 60.71
N SER A 401 -16.88 -11.71 61.65
CA SER A 401 -17.46 -12.54 62.71
C SER A 401 -16.53 -12.53 63.92
N ALA A 402 -17.11 -12.19 65.07
CA ALA A 402 -16.48 -12.17 66.37
C ALA A 402 -16.04 -13.56 66.82
N ALA A 403 -14.84 -13.66 67.41
CA ALA A 403 -14.53 -14.51 68.55
C ALA A 403 -13.16 -14.12 69.12
N ASP A 404 -13.10 -14.05 70.44
CA ASP A 404 -12.04 -13.49 71.27
C ASP A 404 -10.67 -14.19 71.21
N GLY A 405 -9.65 -13.36 71.50
CA GLY A 405 -8.31 -13.62 72.03
C GLY A 405 -7.70 -15.02 72.00
N PHE A 406 -6.48 -15.14 71.46
CA PHE A 406 -5.27 -15.36 72.28
C PHE A 406 -4.00 -15.19 71.44
N ASP A 407 -2.92 -14.97 72.18
CA ASP A 407 -1.62 -14.42 71.82
C ASP A 407 -0.72 -15.31 70.93
N SER A 408 0.09 -14.59 70.16
CA SER A 408 1.34 -14.90 69.45
C SER A 408 2.02 -16.25 69.71
N SER A 409 2.09 -17.10 68.68
CA SER A 409 3.32 -17.79 68.22
C SER A 409 3.03 -18.71 67.03
N CYS A 410 3.01 -18.16 65.81
CA CYS A 410 3.13 -18.96 64.58
C CYS A 410 3.68 -18.11 63.42
N ARG A 411 5.00 -17.91 63.37
CA ARG A 411 5.72 -17.35 62.20
C ARG A 411 5.85 -18.39 61.06
N ILE A 412 4.79 -19.13 60.75
CA ILE A 412 4.74 -20.08 59.61
C ILE A 412 3.58 -19.75 58.66
N LEU A 413 2.73 -18.76 58.97
CA LEU A 413 1.50 -18.49 58.23
C LEU A 413 1.66 -18.02 56.77
N PRO A 414 2.64 -17.18 56.36
CA PRO A 414 2.73 -16.78 54.95
C PRO A 414 3.17 -17.93 54.03
N GLY A 415 4.05 -18.81 54.54
CA GLY A 415 4.49 -20.01 53.82
C GLY A 415 3.41 -21.09 53.79
N LEU A 416 2.69 -21.30 54.90
CA LEU A 416 1.56 -22.23 54.97
C LEU A 416 0.36 -21.75 54.14
N LEU A 417 0.06 -20.45 54.04
CA LEU A 417 -1.01 -19.96 53.17
C LEU A 417 -0.68 -20.18 51.69
N TYR A 418 0.57 -19.95 51.29
CA TYR A 418 1.05 -20.20 49.93
C TYR A 418 1.12 -21.71 49.60
N LEU A 419 1.58 -22.53 50.55
CA LEU A 419 1.61 -24.00 50.41
C LEU A 419 0.20 -24.60 50.44
N CYS A 420 -0.70 -24.09 51.27
CA CYS A 420 -2.10 -24.53 51.34
C CYS A 420 -2.90 -24.06 50.13
N GLN A 421 -2.56 -22.91 49.54
CA GLN A 421 -3.12 -22.48 48.24
C GLN A 421 -2.57 -23.34 47.09
N GLN A 422 -1.30 -23.75 47.14
CA GLN A 422 -0.74 -24.73 46.20
C GLN A 422 -1.30 -26.14 46.39
N GLU A 423 -1.56 -26.60 47.62
CA GLU A 423 -2.19 -27.89 47.90
C GLU A 423 -3.68 -27.87 47.55
N ALA A 424 -4.40 -26.79 47.86
CA ALA A 424 -5.78 -26.59 47.42
C ALA A 424 -5.88 -26.50 45.90
N LEU A 425 -4.96 -25.78 45.23
CA LEU A 425 -4.85 -25.77 43.77
C LEU A 425 -4.48 -27.15 43.24
N LYS A 426 -3.56 -27.91 43.86
CA LYS A 426 -3.24 -29.29 43.44
C LYS A 426 -4.42 -30.24 43.63
N SER A 427 -5.19 -30.10 44.70
CA SER A 427 -6.42 -30.88 44.93
C SER A 427 -7.52 -30.49 43.95
N LEU A 428 -7.68 -29.18 43.64
CA LEU A 428 -8.60 -28.70 42.60
C LEU A 428 -8.15 -29.14 41.21
N THR A 429 -6.86 -29.08 40.88
CA THR A 429 -6.30 -29.57 39.62
C THR A 429 -6.44 -31.09 39.51
N GLN A 430 -6.26 -31.85 40.60
CA GLN A 430 -6.55 -33.28 40.64
C GLN A 430 -8.04 -33.56 40.38
N VAL A 431 -8.94 -32.81 41.01
CA VAL A 431 -10.39 -32.93 40.80
C VAL A 431 -10.78 -32.51 39.38
N VAL A 432 -10.24 -31.41 38.85
CA VAL A 432 -10.48 -30.94 37.47
C VAL A 432 -9.92 -31.93 36.45
N SER A 433 -8.76 -32.53 36.71
CA SER A 433 -8.21 -33.61 35.87
C SER A 433 -9.07 -34.86 35.88
N ALA A 434 -9.66 -35.22 37.04
CA ALA A 434 -10.60 -36.34 37.16
C ALA A 434 -11.98 -36.02 36.56
N LEU A 435 -12.39 -34.75 36.51
CA LEU A 435 -13.64 -34.29 35.88
C LEU A 435 -13.52 -34.19 34.36
N ASN A 436 -12.31 -33.95 33.82
CA ASN A 436 -12.06 -34.00 32.37
C ASN A 436 -12.33 -35.39 31.76
N ASP A 437 -12.25 -36.46 32.55
CA ASP A 437 -12.55 -37.83 32.10
C ASP A 437 -14.05 -38.17 32.12
N HIS A 438 -14.90 -37.33 32.74
CA HIS A 438 -16.35 -37.50 32.81
C HIS A 438 -17.08 -36.51 31.90
N LEU A 439 -16.83 -36.63 30.61
CA LEU A 439 -17.53 -35.84 29.60
C LEU A 439 -18.99 -36.32 29.45
N ASN A 440 -19.92 -35.38 29.23
CA ASN A 440 -21.31 -35.72 28.93
C ASN A 440 -21.45 -36.38 27.53
N SER A 441 -22.67 -36.80 27.14
CA SER A 441 -22.93 -37.42 25.84
C SER A 441 -22.60 -36.55 24.62
N ILE A 442 -22.33 -35.26 24.83
CA ILE A 442 -21.92 -34.28 23.82
C ILE A 442 -20.48 -33.79 24.00
N SER A 443 -19.69 -34.56 24.77
CA SER A 443 -18.28 -34.37 25.08
C SER A 443 -17.90 -33.00 25.66
N GLN A 444 -18.81 -32.35 26.39
CA GLN A 444 -18.56 -31.05 27.03
C GLN A 444 -17.82 -31.20 28.34
N THR A 445 -16.84 -30.33 28.53
CA THR A 445 -16.11 -30.16 29.81
C THR A 445 -16.90 -29.28 30.79
N PRO A 446 -16.56 -29.31 32.09
CA PRO A 446 -17.15 -28.38 33.07
C PRO A 446 -17.02 -26.90 32.67
N LEU A 447 -15.95 -26.53 31.96
CA LEU A 447 -15.75 -25.17 31.45
C LEU A 447 -16.78 -24.82 30.36
N HIS A 448 -17.09 -25.75 29.45
CA HIS A 448 -18.16 -25.53 28.46
C HIS A 448 -19.51 -25.31 29.14
N LEU A 449 -19.84 -26.10 30.17
CA LEU A 449 -21.10 -25.95 30.92
C LEU A 449 -21.17 -24.62 31.69
N ALA A 450 -20.07 -24.18 32.31
CA ALA A 450 -19.99 -22.89 32.97
C ALA A 450 -20.24 -21.71 32.00
N VAL A 451 -19.70 -21.80 30.78
CA VAL A 451 -19.93 -20.81 29.72
C VAL A 451 -21.36 -20.83 29.21
N ILE A 452 -21.92 -22.02 28.91
CA ILE A 452 -23.33 -22.17 28.47
C ILE A 452 -24.30 -21.61 29.50
N THR A 453 -24.00 -21.80 30.79
CA THR A 453 -24.83 -21.32 31.90
C THR A 453 -24.53 -19.88 32.32
N GLN A 454 -23.63 -19.17 31.62
CA GLN A 454 -23.26 -17.78 31.89
C GLN A 454 -22.69 -17.54 33.31
N GLN A 455 -22.04 -18.54 33.91
CA GLN A 455 -21.50 -18.46 35.27
C GLN A 455 -20.03 -18.01 35.27
N LYS A 456 -19.79 -16.69 35.32
CA LYS A 456 -18.44 -16.09 35.24
C LYS A 456 -17.53 -16.56 36.37
N GLU A 457 -18.03 -16.65 37.59
CA GLU A 457 -17.25 -17.06 38.76
C GLU A 457 -16.86 -18.55 38.70
N ALA A 458 -17.75 -19.39 38.18
CA ALA A 458 -17.45 -20.81 37.96
C ALA A 458 -16.40 -21.00 36.86
N ALA A 459 -16.52 -20.25 35.75
CA ALA A 459 -15.51 -20.23 34.69
C ALA A 459 -14.16 -19.72 35.21
N ALA A 460 -14.14 -18.66 36.03
CA ALA A 460 -12.94 -18.14 36.68
C ALA A 460 -12.23 -19.21 37.51
N ALA A 461 -12.99 -19.90 38.37
CA ALA A 461 -12.45 -20.93 39.25
C ALA A 461 -11.87 -22.11 38.47
N LEU A 462 -12.52 -22.52 37.38
CA LEU A 462 -12.05 -23.59 36.50
C LEU A 462 -10.76 -23.21 35.77
N LEU A 463 -10.69 -22.01 35.21
CA LEU A 463 -9.47 -21.51 34.54
C LEU A 463 -8.30 -21.37 35.51
N LEU A 464 -8.54 -20.82 36.72
CA LEU A 464 -7.53 -20.72 37.77
C LEU A 464 -7.06 -22.09 38.28
N ALA A 465 -7.93 -23.10 38.26
CA ALA A 465 -7.60 -24.48 38.63
C ALA A 465 -6.82 -25.25 37.54
N GLY A 466 -6.56 -24.62 36.39
CA GLY A 466 -5.85 -25.22 35.27
C GLY A 466 -6.73 -26.09 34.36
N ALA A 467 -8.02 -25.81 34.27
CA ALA A 467 -8.88 -26.47 33.29
C ALA A 467 -8.33 -26.27 31.87
N ASP A 468 -8.25 -27.38 31.12
CA ASP A 468 -7.76 -27.34 29.75
C ASP A 468 -8.79 -26.68 28.83
N HIS A 469 -8.50 -25.42 28.47
CA HIS A 469 -9.30 -24.59 27.58
C HIS A 469 -9.15 -24.97 26.10
N THR A 470 -8.26 -25.91 25.77
CA THR A 470 -8.05 -26.40 24.40
C THR A 470 -9.02 -27.51 24.00
N LEU A 471 -9.69 -28.11 24.98
CA LEU A 471 -10.66 -29.18 24.76
C LEU A 471 -11.89 -28.66 24.02
N THR A 472 -12.46 -29.55 23.22
CA THR A 472 -13.60 -29.24 22.34
C THR A 472 -14.78 -30.16 22.61
N ASP A 473 -16.00 -29.66 22.38
CA ASP A 473 -17.22 -30.46 22.39
C ASP A 473 -17.32 -31.38 21.15
N ARG A 474 -18.42 -32.13 21.01
CA ARG A 474 -18.64 -33.06 19.89
C ARG A 474 -18.65 -32.39 18.51
N HIS A 475 -18.83 -31.06 18.48
CA HIS A 475 -18.89 -30.24 17.29
C HIS A 475 -17.54 -29.53 17.05
N GLY A 476 -16.51 -29.81 17.86
CA GLY A 476 -15.22 -29.16 17.80
C GLY A 476 -15.21 -27.74 18.36
N ASN A 477 -16.27 -27.32 19.07
CA ASN A 477 -16.33 -25.99 19.66
C ASN A 477 -15.53 -25.98 20.97
N THR A 478 -14.68 -24.98 21.13
CA THR A 478 -14.07 -24.65 22.42
C THR A 478 -15.03 -23.82 23.28
N ALA A 479 -14.68 -23.59 24.55
CA ALA A 479 -15.42 -22.69 25.43
C ALA A 479 -15.64 -21.29 24.81
N LEU A 480 -14.64 -20.76 24.07
CA LEU A 480 -14.75 -19.47 23.40
C LEU A 480 -15.74 -19.49 22.21
N HIS A 481 -15.78 -20.59 21.45
CA HIS A 481 -16.75 -20.77 20.37
C HIS A 481 -18.18 -20.73 20.91
N LEU A 482 -18.44 -21.43 22.02
CA LEU A 482 -19.77 -21.43 22.65
C LEU A 482 -20.12 -20.06 23.20
N ALA A 483 -19.20 -19.36 23.86
CA ALA A 483 -19.43 -18.01 24.36
C ALA A 483 -19.81 -17.03 23.22
N SER A 484 -19.17 -17.17 22.05
CA SER A 484 -19.40 -16.31 20.89
C SER A 484 -20.79 -16.49 20.25
N GLN A 485 -21.44 -17.62 20.52
CA GLN A 485 -22.80 -17.91 20.04
C GLN A 485 -23.90 -17.43 20.99
N GLN A 486 -23.54 -17.08 22.23
CA GLN A 486 -24.51 -16.67 23.24
C GLN A 486 -24.93 -15.22 23.04
N GLU A 487 -26.12 -14.89 23.54
CA GLU A 487 -26.61 -13.53 23.61
C GLU A 487 -25.82 -12.74 24.67
N GLY A 488 -25.18 -11.65 24.24
CA GLY A 488 -24.34 -10.81 25.10
C GLY A 488 -22.85 -11.12 25.01
N GLY A 489 -22.04 -10.05 24.93
CA GLY A 489 -20.58 -10.15 24.82
C GLY A 489 -19.84 -10.39 26.14
N GLU A 490 -20.52 -10.25 27.28
CA GLU A 490 -19.85 -10.19 28.59
C GLU A 490 -19.06 -11.46 28.96
N MET A 491 -19.51 -12.63 28.51
CA MET A 491 -18.76 -13.88 28.72
C MET A 491 -17.54 -13.97 27.81
N VAL A 492 -17.64 -13.44 26.59
CA VAL A 492 -16.50 -13.34 25.66
C VAL A 492 -15.46 -12.39 26.24
N GLU A 493 -15.87 -11.20 26.67
CA GLU A 493 -15.01 -10.23 27.36
C GLU A 493 -14.32 -10.89 28.57
N PHE A 494 -15.10 -11.56 29.42
CA PHE A 494 -14.61 -12.24 30.61
C PHE A 494 -13.54 -13.29 30.28
N LEU A 495 -13.78 -14.14 29.28
CA LEU A 495 -12.82 -15.17 28.87
C LEU A 495 -11.56 -14.56 28.26
N LEU A 496 -11.67 -13.49 27.47
CA LEU A 496 -10.54 -12.84 26.78
C LEU A 496 -9.64 -12.01 27.70
N ARG A 497 -10.05 -11.75 28.95
CA ARG A 497 -9.17 -11.22 30.01
C ARG A 497 -8.08 -12.22 30.43
N HIS A 498 -8.28 -13.51 30.18
CA HIS A 498 -7.28 -14.55 30.44
C HIS A 498 -6.39 -14.75 29.20
N GLU A 499 -5.08 -14.54 29.34
CA GLU A 499 -4.12 -14.64 28.22
C GLU A 499 -4.18 -15.98 27.48
N GLN A 500 -4.42 -17.08 28.20
CA GLN A 500 -4.48 -18.43 27.63
C GLN A 500 -5.64 -18.63 26.64
N MET A 501 -6.72 -17.85 26.80
CA MET A 501 -7.88 -17.91 25.90
C MET A 501 -7.63 -17.17 24.59
N ARG A 502 -6.76 -16.16 24.57
CA ARG A 502 -6.44 -15.39 23.35
C ARG A 502 -5.72 -16.23 22.30
N GLU A 503 -4.92 -17.21 22.73
CA GLU A 503 -4.28 -18.17 21.81
C GLU A 503 -5.28 -19.08 21.08
N GLN A 504 -6.56 -19.08 21.48
CA GLN A 504 -7.62 -19.90 20.91
C GLN A 504 -8.52 -19.17 19.91
N LEU A 505 -8.32 -17.86 19.69
CA LEU A 505 -9.14 -17.03 18.80
C LEU A 505 -9.23 -17.56 17.37
N GLU A 506 -8.10 -18.07 16.85
CA GLU A 506 -7.96 -18.57 15.48
C GLU A 506 -8.22 -20.07 15.34
N ARG A 507 -8.58 -20.76 16.42
CA ARG A 507 -8.93 -22.18 16.31
C ARG A 507 -10.25 -22.34 15.60
N THR A 508 -10.34 -23.35 14.75
CA THR A 508 -11.54 -23.69 13.99
C THR A 508 -12.24 -24.89 14.59
N ASN A 509 -13.56 -24.89 14.57
CA ASN A 509 -14.38 -26.05 14.94
C ASN A 509 -14.45 -27.10 13.80
N THR A 510 -15.26 -28.16 13.96
CA THR A 510 -15.39 -29.21 12.93
C THR A 510 -15.93 -28.70 11.58
N ALA A 511 -16.70 -27.61 11.59
CA ALA A 511 -17.18 -26.95 10.38
C ALA A 511 -16.14 -26.01 9.74
N GLY A 512 -14.96 -25.88 10.34
CA GLY A 512 -13.90 -25.00 9.86
C GLY A 512 -14.10 -23.52 10.19
N LEU A 513 -14.91 -23.21 11.20
CA LEU A 513 -15.27 -21.85 11.61
C LEU A 513 -14.56 -21.47 12.92
N CYS A 514 -13.93 -20.28 12.93
CA CYS A 514 -13.40 -19.63 14.14
C CYS A 514 -14.51 -18.94 14.98
N ALA A 515 -14.16 -18.49 16.18
CA ALA A 515 -15.05 -17.76 17.09
C ALA A 515 -15.73 -16.53 16.44
N ILE A 516 -14.99 -15.74 15.66
CA ILE A 516 -15.52 -14.56 14.96
C ILE A 516 -16.60 -14.93 13.92
N HIS A 517 -16.43 -16.05 13.22
CA HIS A 517 -17.42 -16.54 12.27
C HIS A 517 -18.71 -16.98 12.96
N LEU A 518 -18.59 -17.64 14.12
CA LEU A 518 -19.75 -18.05 14.90
C LEU A 518 -20.52 -16.86 15.49
N ALA A 519 -19.83 -15.81 15.93
CA ALA A 519 -20.48 -14.57 16.39
C ALA A 519 -21.31 -13.92 15.27
N VAL A 520 -20.78 -13.88 14.04
CA VAL A 520 -21.52 -13.36 12.88
C VAL A 520 -22.71 -14.24 12.53
N LEU A 521 -22.53 -15.57 12.44
CA LEU A 521 -23.60 -16.51 12.13
C LEU A 521 -24.71 -16.54 13.19
N ALA A 522 -24.35 -16.34 14.46
CA ALA A 522 -25.30 -16.22 15.56
C ALA A 522 -25.95 -14.83 15.68
N ASN A 523 -25.58 -13.89 14.80
CA ASN A 523 -26.03 -12.50 14.80
C ASN A 523 -25.75 -11.75 16.12
N GLN A 524 -24.59 -11.99 16.72
CA GLN A 524 -24.20 -11.44 18.02
C GLN A 524 -23.23 -10.27 17.86
N LEU A 525 -23.76 -9.06 17.63
CA LEU A 525 -22.95 -7.85 17.46
C LEU A 525 -22.07 -7.55 18.69
N ALA A 526 -22.61 -7.74 19.91
CA ALA A 526 -21.85 -7.51 21.14
C ALA A 526 -20.67 -8.48 21.26
N ALA A 527 -20.88 -9.78 21.05
CA ALA A 527 -19.80 -10.77 21.06
C ALA A 527 -18.76 -10.50 19.97
N LEU A 528 -19.19 -10.05 18.78
CA LEU A 528 -18.29 -9.66 17.71
C LEU A 528 -17.36 -8.51 18.11
N ARG A 529 -17.88 -7.46 18.75
CA ARG A 529 -17.06 -6.33 19.25
C ARG A 529 -16.01 -6.77 20.26
N GLU A 530 -16.41 -7.59 21.23
CA GLU A 530 -15.50 -8.11 22.25
C GLU A 530 -14.39 -8.99 21.64
N LEU A 531 -14.71 -9.77 20.60
CA LEU A 531 -13.70 -10.54 19.87
C LEU A 531 -12.71 -9.62 19.12
N LEU A 532 -13.21 -8.55 18.48
CA LEU A 532 -12.37 -7.56 17.78
C LEU A 532 -11.44 -6.83 18.77
N GLU A 533 -11.97 -6.36 19.90
CA GLU A 533 -11.17 -5.72 20.95
C GLU A 533 -10.16 -6.69 21.59
N GLY A 534 -10.52 -7.97 21.69
CA GLY A 534 -9.63 -9.06 22.10
C GLY A 534 -8.54 -9.43 21.10
N GLY A 535 -8.52 -8.83 19.91
CA GLY A 535 -7.50 -9.03 18.88
C GLY A 535 -7.77 -10.21 17.94
N ALA A 536 -9.03 -10.62 17.75
CA ALA A 536 -9.39 -11.62 16.75
C ALA A 536 -8.97 -11.17 15.34
N ASN A 537 -8.43 -12.08 14.52
CA ASN A 537 -8.11 -11.77 13.14
C ASN A 537 -9.39 -11.65 12.31
N VAL A 538 -9.69 -10.44 11.86
CA VAL A 538 -10.87 -10.13 11.03
C VAL A 538 -10.81 -10.82 9.66
N GLU A 539 -9.60 -11.08 9.18
CA GLU A 539 -9.32 -11.72 7.90
C GLU A 539 -9.14 -13.24 8.02
N ALA A 540 -9.48 -13.83 9.17
CA ALA A 540 -9.56 -15.28 9.30
C ALA A 540 -10.53 -15.83 8.25
N GLN A 541 -10.09 -16.83 7.50
CA GLN A 541 -10.90 -17.48 6.47
C GLN A 541 -11.43 -18.81 6.99
N ASP A 542 -12.70 -19.10 6.74
CA ASP A 542 -13.27 -20.41 6.99
C ASP A 542 -12.56 -21.49 6.14
N ARG A 543 -12.49 -22.72 6.66
CA ARG A 543 -11.81 -23.81 5.95
C ARG A 543 -12.61 -24.37 4.78
N SER A 544 -13.90 -24.03 4.68
CA SER A 544 -14.82 -24.62 3.71
C SER A 544 -14.70 -23.98 2.33
N CYS A 545 -14.72 -22.65 2.25
CA CYS A 545 -14.74 -21.91 0.98
C CYS A 545 -13.92 -20.62 1.03
N GLY A 546 -13.19 -20.36 2.12
CA GLY A 546 -12.31 -19.21 2.27
C GLY A 546 -13.08 -17.93 2.63
N ARG A 547 -14.27 -18.04 3.21
CA ARG A 547 -15.07 -16.86 3.61
C ARG A 547 -14.51 -16.23 4.86
N THR A 548 -14.38 -14.91 4.85
CA THR A 548 -14.11 -14.11 6.06
C THR A 548 -15.41 -13.77 6.79
N ALA A 549 -15.30 -13.22 8.01
CA ALA A 549 -16.45 -12.71 8.76
C ALA A 549 -17.29 -11.70 7.94
N LEU A 550 -16.64 -10.87 7.11
CA LEU A 550 -17.32 -9.89 6.25
C LEU A 550 -18.13 -10.57 5.14
N HIS A 551 -17.65 -11.67 4.57
CA HIS A 551 -18.43 -12.46 3.60
C HIS A 551 -19.70 -13.02 4.23
N LEU A 552 -19.60 -13.58 5.44
CA LEU A 552 -20.75 -14.13 6.17
C LEU A 552 -21.78 -13.05 6.53
N ALA A 553 -21.32 -11.89 7.03
CA ALA A 553 -22.20 -10.76 7.34
C ALA A 553 -22.93 -10.24 6.10
N THR A 554 -22.23 -10.21 4.96
CA THR A 554 -22.81 -9.81 3.67
C THR A 554 -23.81 -10.84 3.13
N GLU A 555 -23.50 -12.13 3.30
CA GLU A 555 -24.40 -13.23 2.95
C GLU A 555 -25.70 -13.23 3.75
N MET A 556 -25.63 -12.83 5.02
CA MET A 556 -26.79 -12.69 5.91
C MET A 556 -27.58 -11.38 5.70
N ASP A 557 -27.18 -10.55 4.74
CA ASP A 557 -27.74 -9.20 4.49
C ASP A 557 -27.73 -8.28 5.73
N ASN A 558 -26.71 -8.43 6.60
CA ASN A 558 -26.65 -7.72 7.87
C ASN A 558 -25.69 -6.52 7.83
N VAL A 559 -26.27 -5.35 7.55
CA VAL A 559 -25.54 -4.08 7.45
C VAL A 559 -24.83 -3.70 8.76
N SER A 560 -25.41 -4.00 9.92
CA SER A 560 -24.83 -3.65 11.22
C SER A 560 -23.55 -4.45 11.51
N LEU A 561 -23.57 -5.76 11.26
CA LEU A 561 -22.38 -6.60 11.41
C LEU A 561 -21.32 -6.26 10.38
N ALA A 562 -21.70 -6.04 9.12
CA ALA A 562 -20.78 -5.62 8.07
C ALA A 562 -20.14 -4.25 8.39
N GLY A 563 -20.92 -3.29 8.88
CA GLY A 563 -20.43 -1.98 9.32
C GLY A 563 -19.47 -2.09 10.51
N CYS A 564 -19.77 -2.94 11.49
CA CYS A 564 -18.87 -3.22 12.62
C CYS A 564 -17.53 -3.78 12.14
N LEU A 565 -17.53 -4.75 11.23
CA LEU A 565 -16.31 -5.35 10.69
C LEU A 565 -15.46 -4.35 9.90
N LEU A 566 -16.10 -3.48 9.11
CA LEU A 566 -15.41 -2.48 8.29
C LEU A 566 -14.86 -1.31 9.12
N LEU A 567 -15.66 -0.80 10.06
CA LEU A 567 -15.34 0.42 10.82
C LEU A 567 -14.54 0.15 12.09
N GLU A 568 -14.92 -0.89 12.86
CA GLU A 568 -14.29 -1.22 14.15
C GLU A 568 -13.20 -2.28 13.97
N GLY A 569 -13.39 -3.22 13.03
CA GLY A 569 -12.44 -4.31 12.75
C GLY A 569 -11.40 -4.01 11.65
N ASN A 570 -11.50 -2.88 10.95
CA ASN A 570 -10.64 -2.55 9.80
C ASN A 570 -10.58 -3.66 8.73
N ALA A 571 -11.70 -4.36 8.49
CA ALA A 571 -11.75 -5.46 7.54
C ALA A 571 -11.35 -5.03 6.12
N GLN A 572 -10.55 -5.86 5.44
CA GLN A 572 -10.19 -5.64 4.05
C GLN A 572 -11.37 -5.94 3.12
N VAL A 573 -11.85 -4.89 2.45
CA VAL A 573 -13.10 -4.93 1.68
C VAL A 573 -13.06 -5.89 0.48
N ASP A 574 -11.90 -6.02 -0.17
CA ASP A 574 -11.72 -6.88 -1.36
C ASP A 574 -11.07 -8.24 -1.07
N CYS A 575 -11.22 -8.76 0.15
CA CYS A 575 -10.81 -10.13 0.44
C CYS A 575 -11.56 -11.14 -0.44
N CYS A 576 -10.89 -12.21 -0.82
CA CYS A 576 -11.42 -13.17 -1.78
C CYS A 576 -11.61 -14.55 -1.14
N THR A 577 -12.75 -15.18 -1.40
CA THR A 577 -12.99 -16.62 -1.16
C THR A 577 -12.13 -17.48 -2.10
N PHE A 578 -12.15 -18.81 -1.91
CA PHE A 578 -11.41 -19.76 -2.77
C PHE A 578 -11.83 -19.73 -4.24
N ASN A 579 -13.07 -19.31 -4.54
CA ASN A 579 -13.54 -19.07 -5.91
C ASN A 579 -13.32 -17.61 -6.37
N GLY A 580 -12.49 -16.82 -5.67
CA GLY A 580 -12.17 -15.45 -6.05
C GLY A 580 -13.28 -14.42 -5.83
N SER A 581 -14.40 -14.78 -5.20
CA SER A 581 -15.50 -13.84 -4.95
C SER A 581 -15.17 -12.91 -3.79
N THR A 582 -15.43 -11.61 -3.96
CA THR A 582 -15.35 -10.61 -2.89
C THR A 582 -16.69 -10.43 -2.18
N PRO A 583 -16.75 -9.79 -0.99
CA PRO A 583 -18.02 -9.42 -0.38
C PRO A 583 -18.93 -8.63 -1.33
N LEU A 584 -18.35 -7.78 -2.19
CA LEU A 584 -19.12 -7.01 -3.18
C LEU A 584 -19.78 -7.90 -4.24
N HIS A 585 -19.16 -9.03 -4.65
CA HIS A 585 -19.81 -10.00 -5.53
C HIS A 585 -21.06 -10.59 -4.87
N ILE A 586 -20.99 -10.92 -3.59
CA ILE A 586 -22.11 -11.48 -2.82
C ILE A 586 -23.23 -10.45 -2.68
N ALA A 587 -22.90 -9.21 -2.31
CA ALA A 587 -23.87 -8.12 -2.17
C ALA A 587 -24.57 -7.82 -3.51
N ALA A 588 -23.79 -7.76 -4.59
CA ALA A 588 -24.31 -7.49 -5.93
C ALA A 588 -25.23 -8.62 -6.44
N GLY A 589 -24.79 -9.88 -6.29
CA GLY A 589 -25.56 -11.08 -6.67
C GLY A 589 -26.85 -11.28 -5.86
N ARG A 590 -26.88 -10.80 -4.62
CA ARG A 590 -28.10 -10.81 -3.78
C ARG A 590 -28.98 -9.58 -3.98
N GLY A 591 -28.51 -8.56 -4.69
CA GLY A 591 -29.27 -7.33 -4.93
C GLY A 591 -29.38 -6.40 -3.71
N SER A 592 -28.49 -6.53 -2.72
CA SER A 592 -28.53 -5.71 -1.50
C SER A 592 -27.96 -4.31 -1.76
N VAL A 593 -28.86 -3.34 -1.95
CA VAL A 593 -28.51 -1.94 -2.23
C VAL A 593 -27.70 -1.32 -1.07
N LYS A 594 -28.13 -1.56 0.18
CA LYS A 594 -27.50 -0.99 1.38
C LYS A 594 -26.08 -1.51 1.60
N LEU A 595 -25.87 -2.83 1.46
CA LEU A 595 -24.54 -3.42 1.59
C LEU A 595 -23.63 -3.04 0.43
N THR A 596 -24.15 -2.99 -0.80
CA THR A 596 -23.39 -2.51 -1.96
C THR A 596 -22.90 -1.08 -1.72
N ALA A 597 -23.77 -0.18 -1.25
CA ALA A 597 -23.38 1.19 -0.92
C ALA A 597 -22.33 1.24 0.20
N LEU A 598 -22.50 0.45 1.27
CA LEU A 598 -21.54 0.39 2.38
C LEU A 598 -20.15 -0.10 1.92
N LEU A 599 -20.10 -1.18 1.13
CA LEU A 599 -18.85 -1.75 0.61
C LEU A 599 -18.17 -0.80 -0.39
N MET A 600 -18.94 -0.16 -1.28
CA MET A 600 -18.43 0.85 -2.21
C MET A 600 -17.86 2.06 -1.47
N ALA A 601 -18.53 2.53 -0.41
CA ALA A 601 -18.04 3.61 0.44
C ALA A 601 -16.76 3.23 1.21
N ALA A 602 -16.61 1.96 1.57
CA ALA A 602 -15.39 1.42 2.18
C ALA A 602 -14.24 1.21 1.16
N GLY A 603 -14.49 1.45 -0.14
CA GLY A 603 -13.46 1.40 -1.19
C GLY A 603 -13.36 0.06 -1.94
N ALA A 604 -14.43 -0.75 -1.96
CA ALA A 604 -14.47 -1.98 -2.76
C ALA A 604 -14.31 -1.72 -4.26
N ASP A 605 -13.62 -2.61 -4.97
CA ASP A 605 -13.48 -2.52 -6.44
C ASP A 605 -14.64 -3.22 -7.18
N PRO A 606 -15.52 -2.48 -7.88
CA PRO A 606 -16.64 -3.06 -8.63
C PRO A 606 -16.23 -3.81 -9.90
N ARG A 607 -14.96 -3.72 -10.33
CA ARG A 607 -14.44 -4.33 -11.57
C ARG A 607 -13.52 -5.53 -11.33
N ARG A 608 -13.37 -5.95 -10.08
CA ARG A 608 -12.59 -7.13 -9.73
C ARG A 608 -13.30 -8.40 -10.20
N GLU A 609 -12.61 -9.27 -10.92
CA GLU A 609 -13.17 -10.53 -11.44
C GLU A 609 -12.96 -11.68 -10.42
N ASN A 610 -13.96 -12.53 -10.25
CA ASN A 610 -13.84 -13.79 -9.51
C ASN A 610 -13.35 -14.94 -10.41
N CYS A 611 -13.20 -16.15 -9.87
CA CYS A 611 -12.86 -17.34 -10.64
C CYS A 611 -14.14 -18.15 -10.91
N GLU A 612 -14.63 -18.14 -12.14
CA GLU A 612 -15.72 -19.02 -12.59
C GLU A 612 -15.21 -20.47 -12.75
N PRO A 613 -15.88 -21.49 -12.19
CA PRO A 613 -15.54 -22.89 -12.46
C PRO A 613 -15.82 -23.23 -13.92
N LEU A 614 -14.90 -23.95 -14.56
CA LEU A 614 -15.12 -24.57 -15.88
C LEU A 614 -16.38 -25.44 -15.78
N PHE A 615 -17.40 -25.14 -16.58
CA PHE A 615 -18.50 -26.07 -16.82
C PHE A 615 -17.90 -27.37 -17.34
N PHE A 616 -17.86 -28.41 -16.51
CA PHE A 616 -17.75 -29.77 -17.01
C PHE A 616 -19.02 -30.03 -17.83
N ARG A 617 -18.91 -29.93 -19.16
CA ARG A 617 -19.87 -30.62 -20.02
C ARG A 617 -19.66 -32.10 -19.78
N GLU A 618 -20.49 -32.67 -18.92
CA GLU A 618 -20.75 -34.10 -18.90
C GLU A 618 -21.43 -34.45 -20.22
N ASP A 619 -20.66 -34.65 -21.28
CA ASP A 619 -21.04 -35.46 -22.42
C ASP A 619 -19.75 -36.09 -22.98
N GLU A 620 -19.69 -37.41 -22.81
CA GLU A 620 -18.62 -38.30 -23.23
C GLU A 620 -18.42 -38.31 -24.77
N GLU A 621 -17.19 -38.66 -25.15
CA GLU A 621 -16.83 -39.27 -26.44
C GLU A 621 -16.96 -38.42 -27.72
N GLN A 622 -15.94 -37.59 -27.99
CA GLN A 622 -15.30 -37.54 -29.31
C GLN A 622 -13.95 -36.79 -29.29
N LEU A 623 -12.89 -37.51 -29.69
CA LEU A 623 -11.58 -36.98 -30.01
C LEU A 623 -11.65 -36.21 -31.34
N GLU A 624 -11.62 -34.89 -31.29
CA GLU A 624 -11.00 -34.04 -32.31
C GLU A 624 -10.27 -32.88 -31.60
N GLU A 625 -8.94 -32.88 -31.64
CA GLU A 625 -8.10 -31.80 -31.10
C GLU A 625 -8.20 -30.57 -32.02
N GLN A 626 -9.17 -29.70 -31.75
CA GLN A 626 -9.26 -28.39 -32.38
C GLN A 626 -10.03 -27.40 -31.48
N GLU A 627 -9.48 -26.18 -31.44
CA GLU A 627 -10.03 -24.91 -30.93
C GLU A 627 -9.61 -24.47 -29.51
N ASP A 628 -9.08 -23.24 -29.47
CA ASP A 628 -8.84 -22.41 -28.29
C ASP A 628 -9.97 -22.58 -27.26
N GLU A 629 -9.71 -23.23 -26.13
CA GLU A 629 -10.48 -22.96 -24.92
C GLU A 629 -10.12 -21.55 -24.47
N GLY A 630 -10.82 -20.57 -25.03
CA GLY A 630 -10.68 -19.16 -24.70
C GLY A 630 -10.74 -18.96 -23.20
N TYR A 631 -9.85 -18.13 -22.66
CA TYR A 631 -9.95 -17.60 -21.31
C TYR A 631 -11.36 -17.03 -21.13
N ILE A 632 -12.18 -17.68 -20.31
CA ILE A 632 -13.49 -17.17 -19.91
C ILE A 632 -13.21 -16.20 -18.75
N PRO A 633 -13.37 -14.88 -18.94
CA PRO A 633 -13.19 -13.92 -17.86
C PRO A 633 -14.16 -14.23 -16.74
N GLY A 634 -13.72 -14.01 -15.50
CA GLY A 634 -14.57 -14.16 -14.34
C GLY A 634 -15.73 -13.18 -14.33
N SER A 635 -16.75 -13.47 -13.52
CA SER A 635 -17.81 -12.51 -13.28
C SER A 635 -17.29 -11.36 -12.40
N THR A 636 -17.63 -10.13 -12.76
CA THR A 636 -17.42 -8.93 -11.91
C THR A 636 -18.65 -8.66 -11.05
N PRO A 637 -18.56 -7.91 -9.94
CA PRO A 637 -19.73 -7.47 -9.19
C PRO A 637 -20.74 -6.71 -10.06
N VAL A 638 -20.26 -5.90 -11.00
CA VAL A 638 -21.10 -5.17 -11.97
C VAL A 638 -21.91 -6.13 -12.83
N SER A 639 -21.30 -7.21 -13.34
CA SER A 639 -22.01 -8.20 -14.15
C SER A 639 -22.93 -9.11 -13.32
N MET A 640 -22.68 -9.25 -12.02
CA MET A 640 -23.51 -10.03 -11.09
C MET A 640 -24.66 -9.21 -10.46
N ALA A 641 -24.79 -7.92 -10.77
CA ALA A 641 -25.81 -7.07 -10.18
C ALA A 641 -27.24 -7.60 -10.43
N ALA A 642 -27.90 -8.06 -9.37
CA ALA A 642 -29.24 -8.66 -9.48
C ALA A 642 -30.35 -7.61 -9.70
N THR A 643 -30.12 -6.34 -9.34
CA THR A 643 -31.09 -5.26 -9.47
C THR A 643 -30.48 -4.06 -10.21
N ALA A 644 -31.32 -3.32 -10.93
CA ALA A 644 -30.91 -2.11 -11.65
C ALA A 644 -30.34 -1.03 -10.71
N GLU A 645 -30.87 -0.95 -9.48
CA GLU A 645 -30.38 -0.01 -8.45
C GLU A 645 -28.96 -0.34 -7.99
N VAL A 646 -28.65 -1.64 -7.80
CA VAL A 646 -27.28 -2.07 -7.48
C VAL A 646 -26.34 -1.81 -8.66
N LEU A 647 -26.78 -2.09 -9.89
CA LEU A 647 -25.97 -1.81 -11.08
C LEU A 647 -25.66 -0.31 -11.22
N ASP A 648 -26.64 0.53 -10.92
CA ASP A 648 -26.51 1.99 -10.90
C ASP A 648 -25.49 2.46 -9.86
N LEU A 649 -25.54 1.92 -8.63
CA LEU A 649 -24.55 2.20 -7.58
C LEU A 649 -23.13 1.77 -7.97
N LEU A 650 -22.98 0.57 -8.53
CA LEU A 650 -21.69 0.03 -8.95
C LEU A 650 -21.07 0.82 -10.13
N ASN A 651 -21.90 1.52 -10.91
CA ASN A 651 -21.46 2.45 -11.96
C ASN A 651 -21.19 3.88 -11.46
N GLY A 652 -21.28 4.12 -10.15
CA GLY A 652 -20.92 5.38 -9.52
C GLY A 652 -22.06 6.39 -9.38
N LYS A 653 -23.33 5.97 -9.43
CA LYS A 653 -24.42 6.82 -8.96
C LYS A 653 -24.44 6.86 -7.44
N ASP A 654 -24.73 8.03 -6.88
CA ASP A 654 -24.84 8.20 -5.43
C ASP A 654 -26.03 7.41 -4.88
N TYR A 655 -25.86 6.87 -3.67
CA TYR A 655 -26.95 6.17 -2.97
C TYR A 655 -27.97 7.18 -2.46
N GLU A 656 -29.18 7.13 -3.02
CA GLU A 656 -30.33 7.90 -2.55
C GLU A 656 -31.22 7.02 -1.66
N PRO A 657 -31.28 7.27 -0.34
CA PRO A 657 -32.18 6.53 0.54
C PRO A 657 -33.64 6.83 0.18
N LYS A 658 -34.43 5.79 -0.09
CA LYS A 658 -35.85 5.91 -0.42
C LYS A 658 -36.70 6.28 0.81
N THR A 659 -36.74 7.58 1.09
CA THR A 659 -37.69 8.34 1.95
C THR A 659 -37.51 8.23 3.49
N PRO A 660 -38.08 9.15 4.30
CA PRO A 660 -37.34 10.32 4.76
C PRO A 660 -37.42 10.41 6.30
N HIS A 661 -36.42 9.88 7.01
CA HIS A 661 -36.13 10.44 8.32
C HIS A 661 -35.24 11.65 8.08
N ARG A 662 -35.90 12.82 8.15
CA ARG A 662 -35.33 14.12 8.50
C ARG A 662 -33.91 13.89 9.02
N ALA A 663 -32.91 14.23 8.21
CA ALA A 663 -31.53 14.22 8.66
C ALA A 663 -31.57 14.81 10.07
N PHE A 664 -31.21 14.00 11.06
CA PHE A 664 -30.95 14.51 12.38
C PHE A 664 -29.78 15.44 12.15
N VAL A 665 -30.08 16.71 11.88
CA VAL A 665 -29.13 17.79 12.07
C VAL A 665 -28.91 17.71 13.57
N PRO A 666 -27.74 17.24 14.03
CA PRO A 666 -27.44 17.32 15.44
C PRO A 666 -27.67 18.77 15.84
N PRO A 667 -28.29 19.06 17.00
CA PRO A 667 -28.38 20.44 17.46
C PRO A 667 -27.01 21.07 17.27
N GLN A 668 -26.92 22.13 16.47
CA GLN A 668 -25.65 22.82 16.25
C GLN A 668 -25.19 23.29 17.64
N GLY A 669 -24.22 22.57 18.19
CA GLY A 669 -23.72 22.85 19.52
C GLY A 669 -23.12 24.24 19.61
N ASP A 670 -22.97 24.73 20.83
CA ASP A 670 -22.47 26.08 21.11
C ASP A 670 -20.96 26.23 20.94
N LEU A 671 -20.23 25.19 20.52
CA LEU A 671 -18.78 25.25 20.30
C LEU A 671 -18.36 26.28 19.22
N MET A 672 -19.27 26.62 18.30
CA MET A 672 -19.09 27.70 17.32
C MET A 672 -18.89 29.08 17.98
N SER A 673 -19.40 29.27 19.20
CA SER A 673 -19.34 30.53 19.92
C SER A 673 -17.99 30.82 20.60
N LEU A 674 -17.08 29.83 20.63
CA LEU A 674 -15.73 30.02 21.14
C LEU A 674 -14.87 30.80 20.14
N ASP A 675 -14.18 31.83 20.64
CA ASP A 675 -13.25 32.63 19.86
C ASP A 675 -12.14 31.76 19.24
N VAL A 676 -11.69 32.17 18.05
CA VAL A 676 -10.68 31.44 17.27
C VAL A 676 -9.36 31.35 18.03
N GLU A 677 -8.98 32.38 18.81
CA GLU A 677 -7.80 32.33 19.66
C GLU A 677 -7.91 31.29 20.78
N VAL A 678 -9.10 31.11 21.36
CA VAL A 678 -9.36 30.14 22.45
C VAL A 678 -9.29 28.71 21.91
N LYS A 679 -9.90 28.45 20.74
CA LYS A 679 -9.81 27.15 20.05
C LYS A 679 -8.36 26.81 19.71
N GLN A 680 -7.59 27.78 19.22
CA GLN A 680 -6.19 27.58 18.88
C GLN A 680 -5.32 27.31 20.11
N ALA A 681 -5.54 28.04 21.22
CA ALA A 681 -4.87 27.80 22.49
C ALA A 681 -5.19 26.42 23.06
N MET A 682 -6.46 25.99 23.02
CA MET A 682 -6.86 24.63 23.40
C MET A 682 -6.20 23.55 22.54
N CYS A 683 -6.12 23.74 21.22
CA CYS A 683 -5.43 22.80 20.33
C CYS A 683 -3.96 22.64 20.72
N CYS A 684 -3.26 23.76 20.97
CA CYS A 684 -1.86 23.73 21.38
C CYS A 684 -1.65 23.02 22.73
N SER A 685 -2.53 23.26 23.71
CA SER A 685 -2.48 22.57 25.00
C SER A 685 -2.76 21.07 24.87
N LEU A 686 -3.79 20.69 24.10
CA LEU A 686 -4.14 19.28 23.86
C LEU A 686 -3.05 18.50 23.11
N GLU A 687 -2.33 19.16 22.19
CA GLU A 687 -1.19 18.58 21.48
C GLU A 687 0.05 18.46 22.37
N SER A 688 0.32 19.47 23.20
CA SER A 688 1.45 19.46 24.14
C SER A 688 1.28 18.41 25.24
N GLU A 689 0.05 18.18 25.71
CA GLU A 689 -0.23 17.20 26.76
C GLU A 689 -0.46 15.77 26.21
N GLY A 690 -0.70 15.61 24.91
CA GLY A 690 -0.88 14.28 24.27
C GLY A 690 -2.16 13.54 24.65
N PHE A 691 -3.09 14.18 25.37
CA PHE A 691 -4.32 13.56 25.86
C PHE A 691 -5.49 13.61 24.87
N TRP A 692 -5.30 14.18 23.67
CA TRP A 692 -6.37 14.32 22.67
C TRP A 692 -7.00 12.96 22.27
N GLU A 693 -6.28 11.84 22.34
CA GLU A 693 -6.85 10.50 22.08
C GLU A 693 -7.88 10.06 23.14
N GLY A 694 -7.58 10.35 24.40
CA GLY A 694 -8.50 10.11 25.52
C GLY A 694 -9.70 11.05 25.46
N LEU A 695 -9.48 12.28 25.01
CA LEU A 695 -10.54 13.26 24.77
C LEU A 695 -11.45 12.82 23.61
N ALA A 696 -10.88 12.27 22.54
CA ALA A 696 -11.66 11.74 21.42
C ALA A 696 -12.61 10.63 21.90
N HIS A 697 -12.11 9.71 22.73
CA HIS A 697 -12.93 8.64 23.30
C HIS A 697 -14.04 9.16 24.22
N SER A 698 -13.73 10.11 25.10
CA SER A 698 -14.73 10.68 26.03
C SER A 698 -15.79 11.52 25.32
N LEU A 699 -15.46 12.13 24.17
CA LEU A 699 -16.38 12.86 23.31
C LEU A 699 -17.11 11.98 22.28
N GLY A 700 -16.91 10.65 22.30
CA GLY A 700 -17.57 9.72 21.37
C GLY A 700 -16.99 9.72 19.94
N LEU A 701 -15.83 10.37 19.72
CA LEU A 701 -15.10 10.43 18.46
C LEU A 701 -13.89 9.47 18.40
N GLY A 702 -13.78 8.52 19.33
CA GLY A 702 -12.63 7.61 19.43
C GLY A 702 -12.37 6.79 18.16
N ILE A 703 -13.42 6.50 17.39
CA ILE A 703 -13.38 5.79 16.09
C ILE A 703 -12.52 6.53 15.07
N LEU A 704 -12.47 7.87 15.15
CA LEU A 704 -11.71 8.70 14.24
C LEU A 704 -10.25 8.90 14.66
N ASN A 705 -9.78 8.29 15.76
CA ASN A 705 -8.40 8.47 16.23
C ASN A 705 -7.35 8.10 15.17
N THR A 706 -7.60 7.03 14.40
CA THR A 706 -6.72 6.65 13.29
C THR A 706 -6.68 7.72 12.20
N ALA A 707 -7.81 8.36 11.89
CA ALA A 707 -7.88 9.48 10.97
C ALA A 707 -7.22 10.75 11.54
N PHE A 708 -7.40 11.04 12.84
CA PHE A 708 -6.79 12.18 13.52
C PHE A 708 -5.27 12.04 13.62
N ARG A 709 -4.72 10.83 13.85
CA ARG A 709 -3.28 10.55 13.85
C ARG A 709 -2.60 10.85 12.52
N LEU A 710 -3.34 10.72 11.42
CA LEU A 710 -2.83 11.00 10.07
C LEU A 710 -2.83 12.50 9.75
N SER A 711 -3.49 13.32 10.56
CA SER A 711 -3.56 14.76 10.39
C SER A 711 -2.32 15.45 10.99
N PRO A 712 -1.80 16.53 10.36
CA PRO A 712 -0.69 17.32 10.88
C PRO A 712 -0.98 18.00 12.23
N SER A 713 -2.25 18.13 12.62
CA SER A 713 -2.70 18.67 13.91
C SER A 713 -3.89 17.85 14.43
N PRO A 714 -3.65 16.73 15.15
CA PRO A 714 -4.71 15.81 15.59
C PRO A 714 -5.74 16.47 16.51
N ALA A 715 -5.33 17.33 17.44
CA ALA A 715 -6.25 17.99 18.37
C ALA A 715 -7.16 19.01 17.66
N LYS A 716 -6.62 19.72 16.67
CA LYS A 716 -7.42 20.62 15.82
C LYS A 716 -8.45 19.84 15.01
N THR A 717 -8.03 18.74 14.39
CA THR A 717 -8.93 17.91 13.57
C THR A 717 -10.03 17.27 14.41
N LEU A 718 -9.71 16.90 15.64
CA LEU A 718 -10.67 16.42 16.63
C LEU A 718 -11.70 17.51 16.97
N LEU A 719 -11.26 18.72 17.31
CA LEU A 719 -12.16 19.83 17.65
C LEU A 719 -13.02 20.24 16.44
N ASP A 720 -12.44 20.33 15.24
CA ASP A 720 -13.17 20.60 14.01
C ASP A 720 -14.21 19.50 13.71
N SER A 721 -13.87 18.23 13.97
CA SER A 721 -14.81 17.11 13.80
C SER A 721 -15.90 17.11 14.85
N TYR A 722 -15.57 17.48 16.09
CA TYR A 722 -16.52 17.63 17.20
C TYR A 722 -17.49 18.80 16.96
N GLU A 723 -16.98 19.89 16.41
CA GLU A 723 -17.73 21.06 15.97
C GLU A 723 -18.75 20.69 14.87
N VAL A 724 -18.32 19.96 13.85
CA VAL A 724 -19.18 19.47 12.77
C VAL A 724 -20.22 18.46 13.28
N SER A 725 -19.89 17.71 14.33
CA SER A 725 -20.77 16.73 14.97
C SER A 725 -21.83 17.36 15.90
N GLY A 726 -21.81 18.69 16.10
CA GLY A 726 -22.74 19.40 16.98
C GLY A 726 -22.36 19.37 18.46
N GLY A 727 -21.08 19.23 18.78
CA GLY A 727 -20.56 19.17 20.15
C GLY A 727 -20.82 20.45 20.97
N THR A 728 -21.05 20.30 22.29
CA THR A 728 -21.31 21.42 23.20
C THR A 728 -20.09 21.77 24.05
N ILE A 729 -20.00 23.02 24.50
CA ILE A 729 -18.96 23.49 25.43
C ILE A 729 -19.10 22.77 26.78
N SER A 730 -20.33 22.47 27.21
CA SER A 730 -20.61 21.76 28.46
C SER A 730 -20.04 20.34 28.46
N ASP A 731 -20.24 19.60 27.36
CA ASP A 731 -19.74 18.23 27.21
C ASP A 731 -18.21 18.21 27.07
N LEU A 732 -17.64 19.20 26.37
CA LEU A 732 -16.19 19.39 26.29
C LEU A 732 -15.57 19.68 27.66
N LEU A 733 -16.22 20.53 28.47
CA LEU A 733 -15.81 20.79 29.87
C LEU A 733 -15.92 19.54 30.75
N ALA A 734 -17.02 18.78 30.62
CA ALA A 734 -17.22 17.55 31.39
C ALA A 734 -16.16 16.50 31.05
N ALA A 735 -15.88 16.33 29.76
CA ALA A 735 -14.83 15.45 29.26
C ALA A 735 -13.45 15.87 29.78
N LEU A 736 -13.09 17.15 29.66
CA LEU A 736 -11.81 17.67 30.17
C LEU A 736 -11.69 17.53 31.69
N ARG A 737 -12.78 17.74 32.46
CA ARG A 737 -12.80 17.53 33.92
C ARG A 737 -12.61 16.07 34.30
N SER A 738 -13.20 15.15 33.54
CA SER A 738 -13.06 13.71 33.77
C SER A 738 -11.62 13.22 33.57
N MET A 739 -10.86 13.92 32.71
CA MET A 739 -9.48 13.60 32.38
C MET A 739 -8.45 14.23 33.34
N GLY A 740 -8.88 15.16 34.20
CA GLY A 740 -8.03 15.79 35.23
C GLY A 740 -7.70 17.27 34.94
N LYS A 741 -6.79 17.85 35.73
CA LYS A 741 -6.34 19.24 35.53
C LYS A 741 -5.45 19.32 34.28
N SER A 742 -6.00 19.81 33.17
CA SER A 742 -5.27 20.11 31.94
C SER A 742 -5.14 21.63 31.75
N GLU A 743 -4.08 22.07 31.07
CA GLU A 743 -3.95 23.45 30.62
C GLU A 743 -5.10 23.82 29.67
N ALA A 744 -5.58 22.87 28.86
CA ALA A 744 -6.74 23.04 27.99
C ALA A 744 -8.04 23.36 28.76
N LEU A 745 -8.23 22.76 29.94
CA LEU A 745 -9.35 23.06 30.84
C LEU A 745 -9.24 24.47 31.43
N SER A 746 -8.03 24.91 31.81
CA SER A 746 -7.82 26.27 32.33
C SER A 746 -8.07 27.35 31.28
N VAL A 747 -7.66 27.13 30.04
CA VAL A 747 -7.91 28.02 28.90
C VAL A 747 -9.41 28.15 28.62
N LEU A 748 -10.14 27.03 28.67
CA LEU A 748 -11.59 27.03 28.43
C LEU A 748 -12.37 27.70 29.57
N GLU A 749 -12.00 27.44 30.83
CA GLU A 749 -12.62 28.10 32.00
C GLU A 749 -12.33 29.60 32.06
N GLU A 750 -11.12 30.04 31.68
CA GLU A 750 -10.75 31.45 31.60
C GLU A 750 -11.53 32.19 30.50
N ALA A 751 -11.69 31.59 29.32
CA ALA A 751 -12.48 32.14 28.23
C ALA A 751 -13.96 32.33 28.62
N LEU A 752 -14.54 31.35 29.32
CA LEU A 752 -15.92 31.44 29.79
C LEU A 752 -16.11 32.52 30.87
N CYS A 753 -15.12 32.75 31.73
CA CYS A 753 -15.15 33.84 32.71
C CYS A 753 -15.10 35.24 32.07
N HIS A 754 -14.38 35.41 30.96
CA HIS A 754 -14.30 36.67 30.23
C HIS A 754 -15.58 37.01 29.45
N SER A 755 -16.31 36.00 28.98
CA SER A 755 -17.61 36.18 28.30
C SER A 755 -18.72 36.70 29.23
N HIS A 756 -18.68 36.32 30.52
CA HIS A 756 -19.65 36.80 31.52
C HIS A 756 -19.42 38.25 31.98
N ASN A 757 -18.21 38.80 31.80
CA ASN A 757 -17.90 40.19 32.17
C ASN A 757 -18.27 41.21 31.09
N THR A 758 -18.55 40.77 29.86
CA THR A 758 -18.92 41.65 28.73
C THR A 758 -20.42 41.78 28.51
N GLN A 759 -21.25 40.95 29.16
CA GLN A 759 -22.73 41.02 29.08
C GLN A 759 -23.40 41.81 30.23
N THR A 760 -22.66 42.34 31.20
CA THR A 760 -23.22 43.11 32.34
C THR A 760 -23.32 44.63 32.07
N SER A 761 -23.58 45.03 30.82
CA SER A 761 -23.82 46.43 30.45
C SER A 761 -24.87 46.56 29.34
N GLY A 762 -26.07 46.04 29.55
CA GLY A 762 -27.15 46.22 28.58
C GLY A 762 -28.45 45.54 28.96
N GLU A 763 -29.34 46.33 29.58
CA GLU A 763 -30.79 46.17 29.59
C GLU A 763 -31.44 45.12 30.52
N LEU A 764 -31.72 45.62 31.73
CA LEU A 764 -32.95 45.36 32.47
C LEU A 764 -34.19 45.70 31.61
N ARG A 765 -35.05 44.71 31.32
CA ARG A 765 -36.51 44.75 31.62
C ARG A 765 -37.26 43.47 31.19
N ALA A 766 -37.63 42.70 32.21
CA ALA A 766 -38.96 42.11 32.46
C ALA A 766 -39.68 41.29 31.37
N ALA A 767 -39.88 40.00 31.66
CA ALA A 767 -41.23 39.47 31.93
C ALA A 767 -41.16 38.17 32.75
N GLN A 768 -42.10 38.06 33.67
CA GLN A 768 -42.23 37.09 34.75
C GLN A 768 -43.05 35.84 34.34
N VAL A 769 -42.62 34.68 34.86
CA VAL A 769 -43.40 33.65 35.60
C VAL A 769 -44.53 32.92 34.85
N GLN A 770 -44.47 31.57 34.77
CA GLN A 770 -45.37 30.65 35.50
C GLN A 770 -45.02 29.16 35.28
N ASP A 771 -45.11 28.42 36.38
CA ASP A 771 -45.00 26.97 36.60
C ASP A 771 -45.94 26.10 35.74
N LEU A 772 -45.60 24.81 35.54
CA LEU A 772 -46.29 23.65 36.15
C LEU A 772 -45.91 22.28 35.53
N LYS A 773 -45.51 21.37 36.44
CA LYS A 773 -45.82 19.92 36.56
C LYS A 773 -45.48 18.90 35.46
N VAL A 774 -44.53 18.03 35.83
CA VAL A 774 -44.64 16.55 36.00
C VAL A 774 -46.01 15.94 35.66
N ASP A 775 -46.04 14.98 34.73
CA ASP A 775 -46.67 13.68 35.01
C ASP A 775 -46.16 12.56 34.09
N ALA A 776 -45.99 11.38 34.71
CA ALA A 776 -45.73 10.11 34.07
C ALA A 776 -47.06 9.47 33.65
N GLY A 777 -47.10 8.83 32.48
CA GLY A 777 -48.28 8.15 31.97
C GLY A 777 -47.90 7.02 31.03
N ASN A 778 -47.86 5.83 31.59
CA ASN A 778 -47.76 4.52 30.95
C ASN A 778 -49.00 4.25 30.10
N GLU A 779 -48.88 3.88 28.83
CA GLU A 779 -49.95 3.12 28.15
C GLU A 779 -49.41 2.27 26.98
N SER A 780 -49.54 0.96 27.19
CA SER A 780 -49.48 -0.13 26.23
C SER A 780 -50.67 -0.11 25.27
N GLY A 781 -50.45 -0.40 23.99
CA GLY A 781 -51.54 -0.60 23.02
C GLY A 781 -51.09 -1.40 21.79
N VAL A 782 -51.33 -2.71 21.85
CA VAL A 782 -51.29 -3.66 20.72
C VAL A 782 -52.57 -3.51 19.89
N CYS A 783 -52.44 -3.48 18.56
CA CYS A 783 -53.36 -3.99 17.52
C CYS A 783 -52.93 -3.41 16.16
N ASP A 784 -53.24 -3.94 14.99
CA ASP A 784 -53.48 -5.27 14.43
C ASP A 784 -53.63 -5.00 12.91
N SER A 785 -53.28 -5.98 12.09
CA SER A 785 -53.69 -6.25 10.70
C SER A 785 -54.33 -5.13 9.83
N GLY A 786 -53.80 -4.98 8.61
CA GLY A 786 -54.50 -4.30 7.51
C GLY A 786 -53.84 -4.51 6.15
N VAL A 787 -54.05 -5.69 5.57
CA VAL A 787 -53.74 -6.03 4.17
C VAL A 787 -54.83 -5.44 3.29
N GLU A 788 -54.49 -4.64 2.27
CA GLU A 788 -55.31 -4.54 1.05
C GLU A 788 -54.42 -4.41 -0.20
N LEU A 789 -54.60 -5.40 -1.08
CA LEU A 789 -54.30 -5.37 -2.50
C LEU A 789 -55.38 -4.58 -3.23
N SER A 790 -55.02 -3.73 -4.20
CA SER A 790 -55.45 -3.87 -5.61
C SER A 790 -55.40 -2.54 -6.40
N THR A 791 -54.65 -2.59 -7.50
CA THR A 791 -54.98 -2.10 -8.85
C THR A 791 -55.40 -0.64 -9.08
N ALA A 792 -54.52 0.11 -9.73
CA ALA A 792 -54.76 0.72 -11.05
C ALA A 792 -53.43 0.84 -11.81
#